data_AF-A0A1M5XQC9-F1
#
_entry.id   AF-A0A1M5XQC9-F1
#
_cell.length_a   1.000
_cell.length_b   1.000
_cell.length_c   1.000
_cell.angle_alpha   90.00
_cell.angle_beta   90.00
_cell.angle_gamma   90.00
#
_symmetry.space_group_name_H-M   'P 1'
#
loop_
_entity.id
_entity.type
_entity.pdbx_description
1 polymer ?
#
loop_
_entity_poly.entity_id
_entity_poly.type
_entity_poly.pdbx_seq_one_letter_code
_entity_poly.pdbx_strand_id
1 'polypeptide(L)'
;MRYNFTSFLLIFSIAFCAAQDVNTYFKPLKYRSIGPFRGGRSNSVSGVVGDPLTYYMGTTGGGLWKTADAGQHWENISDGYFKTGSVGAVAVSESNPNIIYVGMGEHAIRGVMTTYGDGVYKSTDAGKTWTHLDLENTQQIARIVIHPQNPDVVYVAAQGAMQEATPERGVYKSTDGGASWEQVLFVDKKTGSTELSMDMNNPNVLYTAMWQHQRTPWKMISGGAGSGLYKSTDAGKTWKVLKEGLPEEMGKMAIAVSRANPDKVYALIESDSEKDLGGLFVSDNAGASWKMISGDNRLTQRAWYYTEVFTDPNNEQTVYVLSAPALRSTDGGATWETLSGTHGDYHDLWINPANSKNMVIGNDGGAAISFNYGASWSSQDIMPTAQFYRISTDNLFPYNIYGGQQDNTSVKIASLSLGSGSIGRQDWTSSAGGESAFLAFDKDEPRYVYGGSYLGTIEVLDMQTKMSTKVMAAPIQYLGKAARDMKYLFNWNAPIIYSQHEPNTVFHGAQMVLKTTDQGRTWTEFSPDLTRNIDEKQGKGGGPYTVEAVGAENYGTLSYIIESQHEKGVFYTGSDDGLVHLTRDNGASWQNITPKGLEETLINAIEVSPHDPGTVFIATTRYKFNDYTPALYKSTDYGKTWKSINNGIPYGAYTRVVREDQDQEGLLYAGTEQGVYVSWDAGASWESLQLNLPITPITDLKVHQGDLIVATSGRSFWILDDLKLLQQYSANADQFQLFEPKNAIYGSWYSALNGSDPDFDGTSTFEGVNPANGSEIYYNLPKLKDSIAIELTIKTQDGTLINSFSSNADENFSAYAGGPSPTPTLSVDQGLNRFVWDGRYPELPGVPGVYIEASYAGHKVAPGTYTLTLTYGRESQSTTATILPNPNLDIDATDFEAYHELMNVMEQRVTAMHTLVNQLKTAEEEIASLLPKLKAKNATALVEQGEALINDLNAWDSKMVQRKSKAYDDVENFENKFSANYMFVMNQTDSDIPRVNASNKAEFDRMNQEWESLKVEGLNLLETRIPNYNAALWKAGIGAIPTAE
;
A
#
# COMPACT_ATOMS: atom_id res chain seq x y z
N MET A 1 -21.75 69.37 -34.24
CA MET A 1 -20.52 69.17 -33.44
C MET A 1 -20.71 67.89 -32.65
N ARG A 2 -20.16 66.77 -33.15
CA ARG A 2 -20.22 65.44 -32.50
C ARG A 2 -18.78 64.98 -32.30
N TYR A 3 -18.41 64.73 -31.05
CA TYR A 3 -17.11 64.16 -30.68
C TYR A 3 -17.21 62.64 -30.69
N ASN A 4 -16.38 61.98 -31.49
CA ASN A 4 -16.16 60.53 -31.46
C ASN A 4 -14.95 60.25 -30.56
N PHE A 5 -15.14 59.42 -29.53
CA PHE A 5 -14.06 58.78 -28.78
C PHE A 5 -13.82 57.39 -29.37
N THR A 6 -12.58 57.13 -29.75
CA THR A 6 -12.10 55.82 -30.23
C THR A 6 -11.50 55.08 -29.03
N SER A 7 -12.11 53.98 -28.60
CA SER A 7 -11.53 53.07 -27.61
C SER A 7 -10.72 51.97 -28.31
N PHE A 8 -9.45 51.85 -27.95
CA PHE A 8 -8.58 50.72 -28.29
C PHE A 8 -8.90 49.55 -27.34
N LEU A 9 -9.34 48.41 -27.87
CA LEU A 9 -9.49 47.15 -27.14
C LEU A 9 -8.18 46.36 -27.30
N LEU A 10 -7.42 46.18 -26.22
CA LEU A 10 -6.32 45.24 -26.15
C LEU A 10 -6.89 43.84 -25.85
N ILE A 11 -6.83 42.94 -26.81
CA ILE A 11 -7.14 41.51 -26.63
C ILE A 11 -5.88 40.84 -26.09
N PHE A 12 -5.83 40.58 -24.78
CA PHE A 12 -4.87 39.63 -24.20
C PHE A 12 -5.34 38.22 -24.60
N SER A 13 -4.63 37.61 -25.55
CA SER A 13 -4.77 36.19 -25.86
C SER A 13 -3.98 35.42 -24.81
N ILE A 14 -4.65 35.00 -23.73
CA ILE A 14 -4.08 34.02 -22.79
C ILE A 14 -4.20 32.67 -23.49
N ALA A 15 -3.07 32.18 -24.01
CA ALA A 15 -2.94 30.79 -24.42
C ALA A 15 -2.98 29.93 -23.15
N PHE A 16 -4.11 29.31 -22.86
CA PHE A 16 -4.15 28.16 -21.96
C PHE A 16 -3.46 27.01 -22.71
N CYS A 17 -2.16 26.79 -22.46
CA CYS A 17 -1.63 25.43 -22.60
C CYS A 17 -2.38 24.61 -21.54
N ALA A 18 -3.16 23.63 -21.97
CA ALA A 18 -3.66 22.61 -21.05
C ALA A 18 -2.42 21.88 -20.52
N ALA A 19 -2.05 22.14 -19.26
CA ALA A 19 -1.04 21.36 -18.58
C ALA A 19 -1.52 19.89 -18.59
N GLN A 20 -0.62 18.98 -18.93
CA GLN A 20 -0.91 17.56 -18.92
C GLN A 20 -1.17 17.09 -17.49
N ASP A 21 -2.16 16.22 -17.31
CA ASP A 21 -2.45 15.60 -16.02
C ASP A 21 -1.25 14.78 -15.53
N VAL A 22 -0.70 15.14 -14.36
CA VAL A 22 0.46 14.50 -13.72
C VAL A 22 0.26 13.00 -13.55
N ASN A 23 -0.94 12.55 -13.17
CA ASN A 23 -1.22 11.13 -13.00
C ASN A 23 -1.11 10.34 -14.31
N THR A 24 -1.63 10.91 -15.40
CA THR A 24 -1.56 10.31 -16.74
C THR A 24 -0.12 10.28 -17.25
N TYR A 25 0.63 11.37 -17.09
CA TYR A 25 2.03 11.44 -17.53
C TYR A 25 2.92 10.43 -16.77
N PHE A 26 2.77 10.34 -15.45
CA PHE A 26 3.59 9.45 -14.61
C PHE A 26 2.99 8.05 -14.43
N LYS A 27 2.01 7.60 -15.23
CA LYS A 27 1.46 6.23 -15.16
C LYS A 27 2.54 5.12 -15.11
N PRO A 28 3.69 5.21 -15.83
CA PRO A 28 4.76 4.22 -15.73
C PRO A 28 5.48 4.17 -14.38
N LEU A 29 5.42 5.24 -13.59
CA LEU A 29 5.93 5.27 -12.22
C LEU A 29 4.91 4.59 -11.29
N LYS A 30 5.38 3.68 -10.43
CA LYS A 30 4.49 2.82 -9.63
C LYS A 30 4.79 2.95 -8.15
N TYR A 31 3.75 3.22 -7.36
CA TYR A 31 3.79 2.91 -5.94
C TYR A 31 3.77 1.38 -5.77
N ARG A 32 4.47 0.86 -4.78
CA ARG A 32 4.40 -0.56 -4.40
C ARG A 32 4.02 -0.73 -2.95
N SER A 33 3.07 -1.61 -2.67
CA SER A 33 2.72 -1.99 -1.31
C SER A 33 3.77 -2.95 -0.78
N ILE A 34 4.37 -2.62 0.36
CA ILE A 34 5.40 -3.47 0.99
C ILE A 34 4.84 -4.28 2.16
N GLY A 35 3.58 -4.07 2.54
CA GLY A 35 2.97 -4.65 3.72
C GLY A 35 3.26 -3.85 5.01
N PRO A 36 3.17 -4.47 6.19
CA PRO A 36 2.94 -5.89 6.42
C PRO A 36 1.54 -6.33 5.99
N PHE A 37 1.40 -7.63 5.70
CA PHE A 37 0.13 -8.31 5.48
C PHE A 37 -0.42 -8.76 6.83
N ARG A 38 -0.77 -7.76 7.66
CA ARG A 38 -1.36 -7.93 8.99
C ARG A 38 -2.59 -7.05 9.07
N GLY A 39 -3.74 -7.65 9.37
CA GLY A 39 -5.01 -6.95 9.34
C GLY A 39 -5.08 -5.76 10.30
N GLY A 40 -5.76 -4.72 9.84
CA GLY A 40 -6.24 -3.60 10.64
C GLY A 40 -7.76 -3.55 10.66
N ARG A 41 -8.30 -2.50 11.26
CA ARG A 41 -9.68 -2.46 11.73
C ARG A 41 -10.76 -2.56 10.64
N SER A 42 -11.75 -3.41 10.91
CA SER A 42 -13.00 -3.54 10.17
C SER A 42 -14.21 -3.26 11.05
N ASN A 43 -15.06 -2.33 10.60
CA ASN A 43 -16.28 -1.93 11.32
C ASN A 43 -17.54 -2.62 10.83
N SER A 44 -17.50 -3.25 9.66
CA SER A 44 -18.68 -3.92 9.13
C SER A 44 -18.31 -5.14 8.30
N VAL A 45 -19.12 -6.19 8.41
CA VAL A 45 -18.96 -7.44 7.70
C VAL A 45 -20.30 -7.96 7.19
N SER A 46 -20.27 -8.70 6.08
CA SER A 46 -21.47 -9.36 5.58
C SER A 46 -21.11 -10.67 4.89
N GLY A 47 -21.92 -11.70 5.08
CA GLY A 47 -21.84 -12.95 4.31
C GLY A 47 -22.94 -13.02 3.26
N VAL A 48 -22.83 -13.99 2.36
CA VAL A 48 -23.81 -14.21 1.28
C VAL A 48 -24.73 -15.39 1.61
N VAL A 49 -26.05 -15.15 1.64
CA VAL A 49 -27.02 -16.23 1.79
C VAL A 49 -26.96 -17.14 0.57
N GLY A 50 -26.78 -18.44 0.80
CA GLY A 50 -26.67 -19.45 -0.26
C GLY A 50 -25.26 -19.66 -0.83
N ASP A 51 -24.28 -18.86 -0.43
CA ASP A 51 -22.88 -19.02 -0.80
C ASP A 51 -21.98 -18.92 0.44
N PRO A 52 -21.58 -20.06 1.03
CA PRO A 52 -20.77 -20.08 2.25
C PRO A 52 -19.31 -19.71 2.02
N LEU A 53 -18.88 -19.39 0.79
CA LEU A 53 -17.50 -19.00 0.50
C LEU A 53 -17.33 -17.49 0.32
N THR A 54 -18.43 -16.75 0.06
CA THR A 54 -18.36 -15.31 -0.21
C THR A 54 -18.69 -14.46 1.00
N TYR A 55 -17.78 -13.53 1.32
CA TYR A 55 -17.93 -12.55 2.41
C TYR A 55 -17.34 -11.20 2.03
N TYR A 56 -17.77 -10.17 2.74
CA TYR A 56 -17.35 -8.79 2.57
C TYR A 56 -16.88 -8.22 3.91
N MET A 57 -15.85 -7.38 3.89
CA MET A 57 -15.42 -6.58 5.03
C MET A 57 -15.22 -5.12 4.63
N GLY A 58 -15.86 -4.23 5.38
CA GLY A 58 -15.63 -2.79 5.32
C GLY A 58 -14.54 -2.40 6.31
N THR A 59 -13.46 -1.82 5.81
CA THR A 59 -12.30 -1.44 6.63
C THR A 59 -12.24 0.06 6.87
N THR A 60 -11.36 0.47 7.78
CA THR A 60 -11.21 1.87 8.20
C THR A 60 -10.06 2.54 7.46
N GLY A 61 -10.42 3.36 6.48
CA GLY A 61 -9.52 4.00 5.51
C GLY A 61 -9.04 3.08 4.39
N GLY A 62 -9.31 1.76 4.47
CA GLY A 62 -8.82 0.76 3.51
C GLY A 62 -9.83 0.25 2.48
N GLY A 63 -11.06 0.75 2.47
CA GLY A 63 -12.10 0.39 1.50
C GLY A 63 -12.86 -0.90 1.80
N LEU A 64 -13.60 -1.38 0.80
CA LEU A 64 -14.38 -2.61 0.85
C LEU A 64 -13.62 -3.77 0.22
N TRP A 65 -13.56 -4.88 0.95
CA TRP A 65 -12.88 -6.10 0.52
C TRP A 65 -13.85 -7.26 0.40
N LYS A 66 -13.54 -8.18 -0.51
CA LYS A 66 -14.31 -9.38 -0.78
C LYS A 66 -13.41 -10.61 -0.75
N THR A 67 -13.92 -11.70 -0.19
CA THR A 67 -13.37 -13.04 -0.39
C THR A 67 -14.41 -13.91 -1.09
N ALA A 68 -13.95 -14.88 -1.87
CA ALA A 68 -14.78 -15.89 -2.54
C ALA A 68 -14.37 -17.34 -2.17
N ASP A 69 -13.53 -17.49 -1.15
CA ASP A 69 -12.97 -18.76 -0.69
C ASP A 69 -12.89 -18.87 0.83
N ALA A 70 -13.83 -18.22 1.53
CA ALA A 70 -13.95 -18.20 2.98
C ALA A 70 -12.72 -17.62 3.70
N GLY A 71 -12.17 -16.54 3.14
CA GLY A 71 -11.14 -15.72 3.78
C GLY A 71 -9.73 -16.28 3.63
N GLN A 72 -9.47 -17.11 2.61
CA GLN A 72 -8.10 -17.46 2.23
C GLN A 72 -7.47 -16.34 1.41
N HIS A 73 -8.26 -15.64 0.58
CA HIS A 73 -7.82 -14.46 -0.17
C HIS A 73 -8.86 -13.34 -0.02
N TRP A 74 -8.37 -12.10 0.07
CA TRP A 74 -9.20 -10.90 0.13
C TRP A 74 -8.77 -9.92 -0.97
N GLU A 75 -9.73 -9.48 -1.77
CA GLU A 75 -9.53 -8.52 -2.86
C GLU A 75 -10.25 -7.22 -2.52
N ASN A 76 -9.59 -6.08 -2.73
CA ASN A 76 -10.27 -4.79 -2.64
C ASN A 76 -11.16 -4.62 -3.87
N ILE A 77 -12.44 -4.32 -3.64
CA ILE A 77 -13.45 -4.15 -4.70
C ILE A 77 -14.03 -2.73 -4.75
N SER A 78 -13.42 -1.79 -4.01
CA SER A 78 -13.79 -0.37 -3.98
C SER A 78 -12.85 0.54 -4.77
N ASP A 79 -11.60 0.11 -4.96
CA ASP A 79 -10.57 0.88 -5.66
C ASP A 79 -11.05 1.22 -7.09
N GLY A 80 -10.85 2.48 -7.50
CA GLY A 80 -11.36 3.02 -8.77
C GLY A 80 -12.82 3.52 -8.75
N TYR A 81 -13.58 3.29 -7.67
CA TYR A 81 -14.98 3.74 -7.56
C TYR A 81 -15.24 4.66 -6.36
N PHE A 82 -14.75 4.31 -5.16
CA PHE A 82 -15.04 5.06 -3.95
C PHE A 82 -14.14 6.29 -3.82
N LYS A 83 -14.67 7.38 -3.26
CA LYS A 83 -13.93 8.65 -3.07
C LYS A 83 -13.43 8.86 -1.64
N THR A 84 -13.81 7.97 -0.71
CA THR A 84 -13.30 7.92 0.66
C THR A 84 -13.00 6.47 1.04
N GLY A 85 -12.07 6.27 1.98
CA GLY A 85 -11.56 4.93 2.31
C GLY A 85 -12.28 4.22 3.46
N SER A 86 -13.14 4.87 4.23
CA SER A 86 -13.79 4.22 5.38
C SER A 86 -15.18 3.72 5.10
N VAL A 87 -15.44 2.48 5.48
CA VAL A 87 -16.73 1.82 5.35
C VAL A 87 -17.33 1.59 6.74
N GLY A 88 -18.53 2.12 6.96
CA GLY A 88 -19.27 1.98 8.22
C GLY A 88 -20.33 0.89 8.19
N ALA A 89 -20.85 0.57 7.01
CA ALA A 89 -21.86 -0.47 6.86
C ALA A 89 -21.74 -1.18 5.51
N VAL A 90 -21.82 -2.50 5.49
CA VAL A 90 -22.03 -3.30 4.28
C VAL A 90 -23.24 -4.20 4.44
N ALA A 91 -24.15 -4.17 3.46
CA ALA A 91 -25.34 -5.02 3.45
C ALA A 91 -25.51 -5.70 2.08
N VAL A 92 -25.64 -7.02 2.08
CA VAL A 92 -25.94 -7.83 0.90
C VAL A 92 -27.41 -8.25 0.93
N SER A 93 -28.11 -8.14 -0.20
CA SER A 93 -29.53 -8.51 -0.26
C SER A 93 -29.73 -10.04 -0.16
N GLU A 94 -30.60 -10.49 0.75
CA GLU A 94 -30.99 -11.90 0.87
C GLU A 94 -31.77 -12.41 -0.36
N SER A 95 -32.50 -11.52 -1.06
CA SER A 95 -33.31 -11.89 -2.23
C SER A 95 -32.53 -11.86 -3.55
N ASN A 96 -31.42 -11.11 -3.61
CA ASN A 96 -30.57 -11.03 -4.77
C ASN A 96 -29.13 -10.67 -4.35
N PRO A 97 -28.24 -11.66 -4.15
CA PRO A 97 -26.86 -11.45 -3.71
C PRO A 97 -25.98 -10.57 -4.61
N ASN A 98 -26.41 -10.28 -5.84
CA ASN A 98 -25.70 -9.32 -6.69
C ASN A 98 -25.88 -7.88 -6.22
N ILE A 99 -26.91 -7.59 -5.41
CA ILE A 99 -27.19 -6.26 -4.90
C ILE A 99 -26.54 -6.07 -3.54
N ILE A 100 -25.63 -5.11 -3.48
CA ILE A 100 -24.87 -4.74 -2.29
C ILE A 100 -25.03 -3.23 -2.08
N TYR A 101 -25.26 -2.83 -0.83
CA TYR A 101 -25.22 -1.44 -0.40
C TYR A 101 -24.08 -1.24 0.58
N VAL A 102 -23.38 -0.12 0.44
CA VAL A 102 -22.24 0.23 1.28
C VAL A 102 -22.42 1.65 1.78
N GLY A 103 -22.38 1.82 3.10
CA GLY A 103 -22.42 3.12 3.76
C GLY A 103 -21.01 3.52 4.16
N MET A 104 -20.62 4.73 3.77
CA MET A 104 -19.28 5.25 4.03
C MET A 104 -19.20 5.93 5.40
N GLY A 105 -17.98 6.06 5.90
CA GLY A 105 -17.65 6.69 7.16
C GLY A 105 -17.60 5.73 8.35
N GLU A 106 -16.77 6.04 9.34
CA GLU A 106 -16.63 5.26 10.58
C GLU A 106 -17.75 5.56 11.59
N HIS A 107 -18.59 4.57 11.91
CA HIS A 107 -19.66 4.72 12.91
C HIS A 107 -19.20 4.57 14.36
N ALA A 108 -18.07 3.90 14.58
CA ALA A 108 -17.44 3.74 15.88
C ALA A 108 -16.39 4.85 16.10
N ILE A 109 -16.92 6.02 16.49
CA ILE A 109 -16.27 7.35 16.50
C ILE A 109 -15.11 7.46 17.48
N ARG A 110 -13.86 7.44 17.01
CA ARG A 110 -12.63 7.56 17.83
C ARG A 110 -12.07 8.98 17.89
N GLY A 111 -11.31 9.28 18.94
CA GLY A 111 -10.71 10.61 19.16
C GLY A 111 -9.53 11.00 18.29
N VAL A 112 -8.82 10.03 17.70
CA VAL A 112 -7.48 10.28 17.13
C VAL A 112 -7.43 10.22 15.62
N MET A 113 -8.22 9.36 14.98
CA MET A 113 -8.21 9.22 13.52
C MET A 113 -9.51 8.56 13.02
N THR A 114 -10.63 9.25 13.21
CA THR A 114 -11.89 8.90 12.54
C THR A 114 -12.09 9.79 11.33
N THR A 115 -12.41 9.17 10.20
CA THR A 115 -12.61 9.82 8.91
C THR A 115 -14.08 9.92 8.56
N TYR A 116 -14.42 10.89 7.72
CA TYR A 116 -15.77 11.10 7.22
C TYR A 116 -16.00 10.22 5.98
N GLY A 117 -17.24 9.77 5.82
CA GLY A 117 -17.71 9.12 4.60
C GLY A 117 -18.36 10.11 3.64
N ASP A 118 -18.55 9.66 2.42
CA ASP A 118 -19.20 10.39 1.34
C ASP A 118 -20.54 9.78 0.94
N GLY A 119 -21.29 9.14 1.85
CA GLY A 119 -22.66 8.68 1.60
C GLY A 119 -22.77 7.20 1.25
N VAL A 120 -23.65 6.83 0.30
CA VAL A 120 -23.96 5.43 -0.01
C VAL A 120 -23.50 5.02 -1.41
N TYR A 121 -22.97 3.80 -1.54
CA TYR A 121 -22.69 3.16 -2.82
C TYR A 121 -23.55 1.90 -3.00
N LYS A 122 -23.93 1.59 -4.24
CA LYS A 122 -24.63 0.35 -4.63
C LYS A 122 -23.91 -0.36 -5.75
N SER A 123 -23.83 -1.68 -5.63
CA SER A 123 -23.49 -2.59 -6.73
C SER A 123 -24.71 -3.43 -7.11
N THR A 124 -24.82 -3.79 -8.39
CA THR A 124 -25.84 -4.73 -8.91
C THR A 124 -25.22 -5.97 -9.55
N ASP A 125 -23.90 -6.16 -9.38
CA ASP A 125 -23.10 -7.24 -9.98
C ASP A 125 -22.11 -7.86 -8.98
N ALA A 126 -22.51 -7.91 -7.70
CA ALA A 126 -21.76 -8.50 -6.60
C ALA A 126 -20.40 -7.82 -6.31
N GLY A 127 -20.32 -6.52 -6.58
CA GLY A 127 -19.18 -5.65 -6.26
C GLY A 127 -18.19 -5.40 -7.39
N LYS A 128 -18.53 -5.74 -8.64
CA LYS A 128 -17.63 -5.48 -9.79
C LYS A 128 -17.70 -4.02 -10.24
N THR A 129 -18.89 -3.43 -10.19
CA THR A 129 -19.13 -2.01 -10.47
C THR A 129 -19.99 -1.38 -9.39
N TRP A 130 -19.83 -0.05 -9.22
CA TRP A 130 -20.50 0.72 -8.17
C TRP A 130 -21.14 1.99 -8.71
N THR A 131 -22.27 2.37 -8.11
CA THR A 131 -22.96 3.65 -8.32
C THR A 131 -23.07 4.36 -6.98
N HIS A 132 -22.71 5.64 -6.95
CA HIS A 132 -22.88 6.50 -5.78
C HIS A 132 -24.33 7.03 -5.69
N LEU A 133 -24.90 7.06 -4.49
CA LEU A 133 -26.34 7.20 -4.22
C LEU A 133 -26.68 8.33 -3.22
N ASP A 134 -25.98 9.48 -3.27
CA ASP A 134 -26.22 10.64 -2.39
C ASP A 134 -25.89 10.33 -0.90
N LEU A 135 -26.38 11.16 0.03
CA LEU A 135 -26.16 11.13 1.47
C LEU A 135 -24.76 11.53 1.93
N GLU A 136 -24.01 12.32 1.15
CA GLU A 136 -22.62 12.67 1.49
C GLU A 136 -22.52 13.45 2.81
N ASN A 137 -23.50 14.31 3.08
CA ASN A 137 -23.57 15.13 4.28
C ASN A 137 -23.91 14.34 5.56
N THR A 138 -24.32 13.07 5.45
CA THR A 138 -24.52 12.22 6.63
C THR A 138 -23.21 11.88 7.33
N GLN A 139 -22.09 11.90 6.59
CA GLN A 139 -20.73 11.56 7.00
C GLN A 139 -20.55 10.13 7.56
N GLN A 140 -21.32 9.73 8.57
CA GLN A 140 -21.21 8.44 9.24
C GLN A 140 -22.50 7.64 9.09
N ILE A 141 -22.40 6.49 8.44
CA ILE A 141 -23.48 5.52 8.28
C ILE A 141 -23.19 4.30 9.15
N ALA A 142 -24.06 4.02 10.12
CA ALA A 142 -23.86 2.96 11.10
C ALA A 142 -24.49 1.63 10.72
N ARG A 143 -25.55 1.64 9.91
CA ARG A 143 -26.27 0.43 9.51
C ARG A 143 -27.02 0.64 8.21
N ILE A 144 -27.08 -0.42 7.40
CA ILE A 144 -27.96 -0.50 6.24
C ILE A 144 -28.80 -1.76 6.38
N VAL A 145 -30.11 -1.64 6.18
CA VAL A 145 -31.04 -2.77 6.23
C VAL A 145 -31.84 -2.84 4.94
N ILE A 146 -31.78 -3.99 4.27
CA ILE A 146 -32.43 -4.24 2.98
C ILE A 146 -33.68 -5.09 3.22
N HIS A 147 -34.80 -4.73 2.59
CA HIS A 147 -36.02 -5.51 2.69
C HIS A 147 -35.83 -6.94 2.14
N PRO A 148 -36.25 -7.99 2.87
CA PRO A 148 -35.83 -9.36 2.59
C PRO A 148 -36.33 -9.94 1.26
N GLN A 149 -37.41 -9.39 0.68
CA GLN A 149 -37.94 -9.81 -0.63
C GLN A 149 -37.90 -8.74 -1.72
N ASN A 150 -37.43 -7.53 -1.43
CA ASN A 150 -37.39 -6.45 -2.41
C ASN A 150 -36.16 -5.55 -2.17
N PRO A 151 -35.06 -5.74 -2.92
CA PRO A 151 -33.82 -5.01 -2.68
C PRO A 151 -33.89 -3.51 -2.97
N ASP A 152 -34.97 -3.02 -3.61
CA ASP A 152 -35.14 -1.60 -3.85
C ASP A 152 -35.71 -0.84 -2.63
N VAL A 153 -36.21 -1.56 -1.63
CA VAL A 153 -36.61 -0.99 -0.34
C VAL A 153 -35.46 -1.14 0.64
N VAL A 154 -34.77 -0.05 0.94
CA VAL A 154 -33.57 -0.01 1.77
C VAL A 154 -33.66 1.13 2.78
N TYR A 155 -33.10 0.90 3.96
CA TYR A 155 -33.04 1.88 5.04
C TYR A 155 -31.60 2.11 5.48
N VAL A 156 -31.28 3.35 5.84
CA VAL A 156 -29.95 3.79 6.29
C VAL A 156 -30.07 4.42 7.67
N ALA A 157 -29.26 3.93 8.61
CA ALA A 157 -29.04 4.54 9.91
C ALA A 157 -27.89 5.55 9.81
N ALA A 158 -28.22 6.84 9.73
CA ALA A 158 -27.26 7.93 9.64
C ALA A 158 -26.99 8.51 11.03
N GLN A 159 -25.74 8.41 11.49
CA GLN A 159 -25.31 9.04 12.74
C GLN A 159 -25.16 10.56 12.57
N GLY A 160 -24.66 11.03 11.43
CA GLY A 160 -24.36 12.45 11.17
C GLY A 160 -22.90 12.82 11.42
N ALA A 161 -22.60 14.10 11.19
CA ALA A 161 -21.29 14.66 11.51
C ALA A 161 -20.96 14.50 13.00
N MET A 162 -19.75 14.11 13.34
CA MET A 162 -19.45 13.75 14.74
C MET A 162 -19.18 14.98 15.60
N GLN A 163 -18.63 16.03 15.01
CA GLN A 163 -18.11 17.20 15.72
C GLN A 163 -19.15 18.31 15.87
N GLU A 164 -20.18 18.37 15.02
CA GLU A 164 -21.16 19.46 14.97
C GLU A 164 -22.60 18.98 14.80
N ALA A 165 -23.54 19.86 15.18
CA ALA A 165 -24.96 19.58 15.02
C ALA A 165 -25.42 19.80 13.57
N THR A 166 -25.94 18.75 12.93
CA THR A 166 -26.34 18.72 11.51
C THR A 166 -27.75 18.14 11.34
N PRO A 167 -28.54 18.60 10.35
CA PRO A 167 -29.86 18.01 10.06
C PRO A 167 -29.77 16.62 9.37
N GLU A 168 -28.62 16.24 8.81
CA GLU A 168 -28.42 14.99 8.07
C GLU A 168 -28.20 13.78 9.00
N ARG A 169 -29.18 13.51 9.85
CA ARG A 169 -29.16 12.48 10.90
C ARG A 169 -30.45 11.65 10.92
N GLY A 170 -30.41 10.49 11.55
CA GLY A 170 -31.59 9.66 11.79
C GLY A 170 -31.75 8.55 10.77
N VAL A 171 -32.98 8.22 10.39
CA VAL A 171 -33.27 7.09 9.50
C VAL A 171 -33.72 7.60 8.14
N TYR A 172 -33.03 7.15 7.10
CA TYR A 172 -33.40 7.38 5.71
C TYR A 172 -33.98 6.12 5.10
N LYS A 173 -34.92 6.29 4.18
CA LYS A 173 -35.56 5.21 3.43
C LYS A 173 -35.51 5.51 1.95
N SER A 174 -35.21 4.50 1.16
CA SER A 174 -35.46 4.49 -0.27
C SER A 174 -36.46 3.37 -0.62
N THR A 175 -37.22 3.58 -1.69
CA THR A 175 -38.12 2.57 -2.30
C THR A 175 -37.85 2.34 -3.79
N ASP A 176 -36.81 2.99 -4.31
CA ASP A 176 -36.37 2.94 -5.70
C ASP A 176 -34.89 2.52 -5.81
N GLY A 177 -34.42 1.79 -4.81
CA GLY A 177 -33.08 1.22 -4.78
C GLY A 177 -31.97 2.24 -4.56
N GLY A 178 -32.29 3.40 -3.97
CA GLY A 178 -31.35 4.45 -3.59
C GLY A 178 -31.27 5.60 -4.58
N ALA A 179 -32.14 5.66 -5.59
CA ALA A 179 -32.20 6.79 -6.50
C ALA A 179 -32.77 8.05 -5.82
N SER A 180 -33.61 7.87 -4.80
CA SER A 180 -34.05 8.93 -3.89
C SER A 180 -34.18 8.43 -2.46
N TRP A 181 -34.03 9.37 -1.51
CA TRP A 181 -34.09 9.11 -0.08
C TRP A 181 -35.10 10.03 0.63
N GLU A 182 -35.89 9.44 1.52
CA GLU A 182 -36.77 10.15 2.45
C GLU A 182 -36.23 10.00 3.88
N GLN A 183 -36.07 11.12 4.59
CA GLN A 183 -35.72 11.11 6.01
C GLN A 183 -36.98 10.76 6.85
N VAL A 184 -37.14 9.48 7.16
CA VAL A 184 -38.34 8.93 7.79
C VAL A 184 -38.33 9.00 9.32
N LEU A 185 -37.16 9.27 9.93
CA LEU A 185 -37.05 9.61 11.35
C LEU A 185 -35.97 10.67 11.57
N PHE A 186 -36.36 11.76 12.22
CA PHE A 186 -35.47 12.83 12.67
C PHE A 186 -35.91 13.27 14.07
N VAL A 187 -34.97 13.34 15.01
CA VAL A 187 -35.24 13.79 16.39
C VAL A 187 -34.81 15.24 16.55
N ASP A 188 -33.52 15.51 16.35
CA ASP A 188 -32.93 16.84 16.36
C ASP A 188 -31.56 16.81 15.66
N LYS A 189 -30.86 17.95 15.62
CA LYS A 189 -29.58 18.10 14.94
C LYS A 189 -28.37 17.46 15.65
N LYS A 190 -28.54 16.91 16.85
CA LYS A 190 -27.47 16.25 17.63
C LYS A 190 -27.70 14.75 17.78
N THR A 191 -28.82 14.25 17.29
CA THR A 191 -29.27 12.88 17.51
C THR A 191 -29.37 12.14 16.19
N GLY A 192 -28.54 11.11 16.03
CA GLY A 192 -28.52 10.25 14.84
C GLY A 192 -28.82 8.79 15.17
N SER A 193 -29.10 7.99 14.15
CA SER A 193 -29.38 6.57 14.31
C SER A 193 -28.07 5.79 14.40
N THR A 194 -27.86 5.05 15.48
CA THR A 194 -26.68 4.17 15.67
C THR A 194 -26.94 2.74 15.24
N GLU A 195 -28.20 2.33 15.25
CA GLU A 195 -28.61 0.96 14.94
C GLU A 195 -30.01 0.95 14.33
N LEU A 196 -30.25 0.02 13.41
CA LEU A 196 -31.53 -0.23 12.80
C LEU A 196 -31.73 -1.73 12.62
N SER A 197 -32.82 -2.24 13.19
CA SER A 197 -33.18 -3.66 13.15
C SER A 197 -34.57 -3.84 12.55
N MET A 198 -34.69 -4.73 11.58
CA MET A 198 -35.95 -5.09 10.92
C MET A 198 -36.39 -6.47 11.36
N ASP A 199 -37.68 -6.63 11.63
CA ASP A 199 -38.27 -7.95 11.75
C ASP A 199 -38.29 -8.62 10.36
N MET A 200 -37.38 -9.57 10.15
CA MET A 200 -37.21 -10.24 8.86
C MET A 200 -38.42 -11.12 8.48
N ASN A 201 -39.35 -11.40 9.42
CA ASN A 201 -40.61 -12.08 9.15
C ASN A 201 -41.78 -11.11 8.87
N ASN A 202 -41.65 -9.85 9.27
CA ASN A 202 -42.61 -8.78 8.98
C ASN A 202 -41.88 -7.44 8.76
N PRO A 203 -41.42 -7.15 7.53
CA PRO A 203 -40.55 -6.01 7.24
C PRO A 203 -41.22 -4.63 7.37
N ASN A 204 -42.50 -4.57 7.76
CA ASN A 204 -43.14 -3.32 8.19
C ASN A 204 -42.76 -2.93 9.62
N VAL A 205 -42.23 -3.86 10.41
CA VAL A 205 -41.81 -3.62 11.79
C VAL A 205 -40.31 -3.33 11.83
N LEU A 206 -39.99 -2.15 12.35
CA LEU A 206 -38.63 -1.65 12.46
C LEU A 206 -38.37 -1.16 13.88
N TYR A 207 -37.15 -1.33 14.34
CA TYR A 207 -36.64 -0.83 15.60
C TYR A 207 -35.36 -0.05 15.36
N THR A 208 -35.18 1.09 16.02
CA THR A 208 -33.96 1.88 15.87
C THR A 208 -33.54 2.50 17.19
N ALA A 209 -32.22 2.66 17.35
CA ALA A 209 -31.60 3.38 18.43
C ALA A 209 -31.14 4.76 17.96
N MET A 210 -31.69 5.80 18.58
CA MET A 210 -31.31 7.19 18.32
C MET A 210 -30.37 7.66 19.44
N TRP A 211 -29.19 8.15 19.06
CA TRP A 211 -28.11 8.52 19.97
C TRP A 211 -27.75 10.00 19.82
N GLN A 212 -27.99 10.76 20.89
CA GLN A 212 -27.49 12.14 20.97
C GLN A 212 -25.99 12.12 21.26
N HIS A 213 -25.18 12.65 20.34
CA HIS A 213 -23.72 12.61 20.51
C HIS A 213 -22.99 13.79 19.90
N GLN A 214 -21.77 14.03 20.40
CA GLN A 214 -20.82 14.98 19.83
C GLN A 214 -19.39 14.62 20.26
N ARG A 215 -18.42 14.79 19.36
CA ARG A 215 -16.99 14.58 19.62
C ARG A 215 -16.22 15.87 19.40
N THR A 216 -15.70 16.47 20.48
CA THR A 216 -14.73 17.56 20.38
C THR A 216 -13.30 16.98 20.46
N PRO A 217 -12.24 17.76 20.19
CA PRO A 217 -10.87 17.29 20.36
C PRO A 217 -10.56 16.78 21.78
N TRP A 218 -11.25 17.30 22.79
CA TRP A 218 -11.00 17.03 24.21
C TRP A 218 -12.12 16.26 24.93
N LYS A 219 -13.22 15.91 24.24
CA LYS A 219 -14.36 15.26 24.90
C LYS A 219 -15.25 14.45 23.96
N MET A 220 -15.62 13.25 24.41
CA MET A 220 -16.75 12.48 23.92
C MET A 220 -18.01 12.81 24.73
N ILE A 221 -19.06 13.25 24.03
CA ILE A 221 -20.38 13.47 24.60
C ILE A 221 -21.27 12.36 24.08
N SER A 222 -21.66 11.43 24.97
CA SER A 222 -22.49 10.27 24.65
C SER A 222 -23.77 10.29 25.48
N GLY A 223 -24.85 10.83 24.91
CA GLY A 223 -26.17 10.86 25.51
C GLY A 223 -26.78 12.24 25.77
N GLY A 224 -28.09 12.24 26.00
CA GLY A 224 -28.90 13.41 26.28
C GLY A 224 -30.38 13.18 25.94
N ALA A 225 -31.20 14.23 26.07
CA ALA A 225 -32.66 14.13 25.94
C ALA A 225 -33.16 13.67 24.55
N GLY A 226 -32.34 13.79 23.50
CA GLY A 226 -32.66 13.25 22.17
C GLY A 226 -32.48 11.73 22.06
N SER A 227 -31.71 11.11 22.96
CA SER A 227 -31.49 9.66 22.92
C SER A 227 -32.76 8.88 23.23
N GLY A 228 -33.00 7.80 22.48
CA GLY A 228 -34.07 6.85 22.79
C GLY A 228 -34.23 5.72 21.78
N LEU A 229 -35.05 4.73 22.15
CA LEU A 229 -35.42 3.61 21.29
C LEU A 229 -36.79 3.87 20.64
N TYR A 230 -36.91 3.55 19.35
CA TYR A 230 -38.11 3.81 18.56
C TYR A 230 -38.55 2.55 17.83
N LYS A 231 -39.87 2.38 17.69
CA LYS A 231 -40.49 1.31 16.90
C LYS A 231 -41.42 1.88 15.83
N SER A 232 -41.31 1.37 14.62
CA SER A 232 -42.33 1.53 13.58
C SER A 232 -43.06 0.20 13.34
N THR A 233 -44.31 0.27 12.92
CA THR A 233 -45.12 -0.89 12.50
C THR A 233 -45.74 -0.70 11.11
N ASP A 234 -45.36 0.37 10.42
CA ASP A 234 -45.89 0.82 9.14
C ASP A 234 -44.77 1.16 8.14
N ALA A 235 -43.65 0.43 8.23
CA ALA A 235 -42.48 0.55 7.36
C ALA A 235 -41.83 1.95 7.43
N GLY A 236 -41.73 2.51 8.63
CA GLY A 236 -41.04 3.77 8.92
C GLY A 236 -41.87 5.03 8.73
N LYS A 237 -43.17 4.94 8.37
CA LYS A 237 -44.02 6.14 8.20
C LYS A 237 -44.29 6.84 9.52
N THR A 238 -44.46 6.07 10.59
CA THR A 238 -44.61 6.58 11.95
C THR A 238 -43.73 5.80 12.92
N TRP A 239 -43.27 6.50 13.97
CA TRP A 239 -42.39 5.95 15.00
C TRP A 239 -42.93 6.22 16.40
N LYS A 240 -42.98 5.19 17.23
CA LYS A 240 -43.36 5.24 18.64
C LYS A 240 -42.11 5.11 19.51
N VAL A 241 -41.95 6.02 20.47
CA VAL A 241 -40.90 5.94 21.50
C VAL A 241 -41.18 4.75 22.44
N LEU A 242 -40.15 3.97 22.72
CA LEU A 242 -40.15 2.88 23.70
C LEU A 242 -39.55 3.38 25.02
N LYS A 243 -40.24 3.15 26.14
CA LYS A 243 -39.82 3.69 27.45
C LYS A 243 -40.15 2.83 28.66
N GLU A 244 -41.18 1.98 28.57
CA GLU A 244 -41.66 1.23 29.73
C GLU A 244 -40.63 0.16 30.15
N GLY A 245 -40.03 0.33 31.34
CA GLY A 245 -39.01 -0.59 31.87
C GLY A 245 -37.59 -0.31 31.40
N LEU A 246 -37.36 0.82 30.71
CA LEU A 246 -36.05 1.31 30.30
C LEU A 246 -35.58 2.45 31.22
N PRO A 247 -34.27 2.75 31.30
CA PRO A 247 -33.77 3.90 32.04
C PRO A 247 -34.25 5.24 31.45
N GLU A 248 -34.37 6.29 32.26
CA GLU A 248 -34.78 7.62 31.76
C GLU A 248 -33.68 8.30 30.93
N GLU A 249 -32.43 8.09 31.32
CA GLU A 249 -31.23 8.70 30.76
C GLU A 249 -30.47 7.67 29.92
N MET A 250 -30.17 7.96 28.65
CA MET A 250 -29.59 6.99 27.71
C MET A 250 -28.44 7.58 26.88
N GLY A 251 -27.33 6.84 26.80
CA GLY A 251 -26.17 7.10 25.96
C GLY A 251 -26.24 6.38 24.62
N LYS A 252 -25.12 5.81 24.14
CA LYS A 252 -25.13 4.95 22.94
C LYS A 252 -25.94 3.69 23.21
N MET A 253 -26.66 3.22 22.19
CA MET A 253 -27.51 2.03 22.29
C MET A 253 -27.45 1.23 20.99
N ALA A 254 -27.72 -0.08 21.12
CA ALA A 254 -28.07 -0.96 20.02
C ALA A 254 -29.36 -1.73 20.35
N ILE A 255 -30.07 -2.16 19.31
CA ILE A 255 -31.35 -2.87 19.38
C ILE A 255 -31.41 -3.96 18.31
N ALA A 256 -31.87 -5.15 18.68
CA ALA A 256 -32.02 -6.28 17.76
C ALA A 256 -33.32 -7.04 18.03
N VAL A 257 -34.16 -7.19 17.02
CA VAL A 257 -35.32 -8.11 17.06
C VAL A 257 -34.89 -9.51 16.64
N SER A 258 -35.34 -10.52 17.38
CA SER A 258 -35.01 -11.91 17.06
C SER A 258 -35.78 -12.39 15.82
N ARG A 259 -35.06 -12.82 14.79
CA ARG A 259 -35.65 -13.49 13.62
C ARG A 259 -36.32 -14.83 14.00
N ALA A 260 -35.83 -15.49 15.05
CA ALA A 260 -36.43 -16.73 15.56
C ALA A 260 -37.74 -16.49 16.33
N ASN A 261 -37.90 -15.32 16.96
CA ASN A 261 -39.12 -14.92 17.67
C ASN A 261 -39.34 -13.39 17.62
N PRO A 262 -40.25 -12.89 16.76
CA PRO A 262 -40.52 -11.45 16.62
C PRO A 262 -41.01 -10.72 17.88
N ASP A 263 -41.53 -11.46 18.88
CA ASP A 263 -41.92 -10.86 20.16
C ASP A 263 -40.70 -10.58 21.06
N LYS A 264 -39.55 -11.18 20.76
CA LYS A 264 -38.34 -11.04 21.54
C LYS A 264 -37.40 -10.01 20.95
N VAL A 265 -37.17 -8.93 21.69
CA VAL A 265 -36.30 -7.82 21.28
C VAL A 265 -35.28 -7.54 22.37
N TYR A 266 -34.02 -7.39 21.99
CA TYR A 266 -32.92 -7.05 22.88
C TYR A 266 -32.48 -5.62 22.64
N ALA A 267 -32.12 -4.91 23.72
CA ALA A 267 -31.51 -3.59 23.64
C ALA A 267 -30.33 -3.50 24.60
N LEU A 268 -29.18 -3.09 24.08
CA LEU A 268 -27.98 -2.85 24.87
C LEU A 268 -27.82 -1.34 25.05
N ILE A 269 -27.77 -0.87 26.29
CA ILE A 269 -27.98 0.53 26.63
C ILE A 269 -26.87 1.04 27.55
N GLU A 270 -26.18 2.10 27.13
CA GLU A 270 -25.40 2.96 28.01
C GLU A 270 -26.35 3.82 28.86
N SER A 271 -26.12 3.89 30.16
CA SER A 271 -26.83 4.79 31.07
C SER A 271 -25.94 5.13 32.27
N ASP A 272 -26.49 5.82 33.26
CA ASP A 272 -25.80 6.26 34.48
C ASP A 272 -25.07 5.09 35.15
N SER A 273 -23.74 5.09 35.01
CA SER A 273 -22.87 4.03 35.49
C SER A 273 -22.68 4.08 37.01
N GLU A 274 -22.89 5.23 37.65
CA GLU A 274 -22.83 5.34 39.12
C GLU A 274 -24.08 4.73 39.79
N LYS A 275 -25.16 4.55 39.01
CA LYS A 275 -26.41 3.93 39.44
C LYS A 275 -26.63 2.52 38.88
N ASP A 276 -25.65 1.98 38.13
CA ASP A 276 -25.73 0.69 37.44
C ASP A 276 -27.01 0.54 36.57
N LEU A 277 -27.40 1.61 35.86
CA LEU A 277 -28.61 1.62 35.01
C LEU A 277 -28.38 1.14 33.58
N GLY A 278 -27.12 0.94 33.18
CA GLY A 278 -26.73 0.42 31.87
C GLY A 278 -26.68 -1.11 31.84
N GLY A 279 -26.86 -1.69 30.65
CA GLY A 279 -26.77 -3.15 30.48
C GLY A 279 -27.62 -3.67 29.32
N LEU A 280 -27.86 -4.98 29.33
CA LEU A 280 -28.74 -5.65 28.37
C LEU A 280 -30.17 -5.71 28.90
N PHE A 281 -31.10 -5.19 28.10
CA PHE A 281 -32.53 -5.23 28.31
C PHE A 281 -33.19 -6.17 27.31
N VAL A 282 -34.25 -6.84 27.74
CA VAL A 282 -35.06 -7.70 26.88
C VAL A 282 -36.54 -7.35 27.00
N SER A 283 -37.24 -7.41 25.88
CA SER A 283 -38.68 -7.37 25.78
C SER A 283 -39.17 -8.70 25.22
N ASP A 284 -40.16 -9.30 25.87
CA ASP A 284 -40.84 -10.53 25.44
C ASP A 284 -42.23 -10.21 24.81
N ASN A 285 -42.47 -8.95 24.45
CA ASN A 285 -43.74 -8.46 23.90
C ASN A 285 -43.54 -7.38 22.82
N ALA A 286 -42.58 -7.63 21.92
CA ALA A 286 -42.26 -6.81 20.77
C ALA A 286 -41.96 -5.34 21.12
N GLY A 287 -41.26 -5.10 22.23
CA GLY A 287 -40.83 -3.78 22.68
C GLY A 287 -41.87 -2.98 23.47
N ALA A 288 -43.02 -3.57 23.85
CA ALA A 288 -44.04 -2.85 24.62
C ALA A 288 -43.57 -2.55 26.06
N SER A 289 -42.90 -3.52 26.71
CA SER A 289 -42.25 -3.34 28.01
C SER A 289 -40.93 -4.09 28.09
N TRP A 290 -40.00 -3.58 28.90
CA TRP A 290 -38.63 -4.06 29.01
C TRP A 290 -38.27 -4.46 30.44
N LYS A 291 -37.28 -5.34 30.57
CA LYS A 291 -36.59 -5.64 31.83
C LYS A 291 -35.10 -5.77 31.57
N MET A 292 -34.28 -5.29 32.50
CA MET A 292 -32.84 -5.53 32.47
C MET A 292 -32.57 -7.00 32.80
N ILE A 293 -31.95 -7.73 31.87
CA ILE A 293 -31.63 -9.16 32.04
C ILE A 293 -30.17 -9.38 32.47
N SER A 294 -29.28 -8.42 32.15
CA SER A 294 -27.88 -8.48 32.56
C SER A 294 -27.29 -7.09 32.77
N GLY A 295 -26.67 -6.89 33.93
CA GLY A 295 -25.83 -5.74 34.26
C GLY A 295 -24.34 -6.07 34.23
N ASP A 296 -23.94 -7.08 33.46
CA ASP A 296 -22.53 -7.40 33.28
C ASP A 296 -21.84 -6.24 32.56
N ASN A 297 -20.99 -5.51 33.29
CA ASN A 297 -20.31 -4.33 32.76
C ASN A 297 -19.48 -4.62 31.52
N ARG A 298 -19.05 -5.87 31.27
CA ARG A 298 -18.35 -6.26 30.02
C ARG A 298 -19.13 -5.91 28.76
N LEU A 299 -20.45 -5.83 28.85
CA LEU A 299 -21.35 -5.53 27.73
C LEU A 299 -21.33 -4.05 27.32
N THR A 300 -20.96 -3.13 28.22
CA THR A 300 -21.07 -1.67 28.00
C THR A 300 -19.83 -0.87 28.42
N GLN A 301 -18.66 -1.51 28.57
CA GLN A 301 -17.44 -0.93 29.19
C GLN A 301 -16.97 0.39 28.57
N ARG A 302 -17.06 0.52 27.24
CA ARG A 302 -16.63 1.68 26.47
C ARG A 302 -17.68 2.00 25.41
N ALA A 303 -18.85 2.41 25.90
CA ALA A 303 -20.10 2.37 25.16
C ALA A 303 -20.05 3.04 23.79
N TRP A 304 -19.50 4.25 23.66
CA TRP A 304 -19.46 4.97 22.39
C TRP A 304 -18.66 4.25 21.27
N TYR A 305 -17.62 3.52 21.65
CA TYR A 305 -16.76 2.77 20.72
C TYR A 305 -17.42 1.44 20.34
N TYR A 306 -18.06 0.78 21.30
CA TYR A 306 -18.78 -0.48 21.11
C TYR A 306 -20.31 -0.31 21.25
N THR A 307 -21.00 -1.22 21.93
CA THR A 307 -22.46 -1.30 22.07
C THR A 307 -23.13 -1.85 20.83
N GLU A 308 -22.84 -3.12 20.52
CA GLU A 308 -23.47 -3.84 19.41
C GLU A 308 -24.12 -5.13 19.94
N VAL A 309 -25.35 -5.42 19.51
CA VAL A 309 -26.10 -6.61 19.95
C VAL A 309 -26.70 -7.34 18.76
N PHE A 310 -26.54 -8.66 18.72
CA PHE A 310 -27.01 -9.51 17.62
C PHE A 310 -27.74 -10.73 18.18
N THR A 311 -28.88 -11.08 17.59
CA THR A 311 -29.62 -12.29 17.93
C THR A 311 -29.31 -13.40 16.93
N ASP A 312 -29.19 -14.64 17.39
CA ASP A 312 -29.10 -15.79 16.49
C ASP A 312 -30.40 -15.93 15.67
N PRO A 313 -30.31 -16.04 14.33
CA PRO A 313 -31.48 -16.09 13.48
C PRO A 313 -32.31 -17.37 13.62
N ASN A 314 -31.73 -18.44 14.19
CA ASN A 314 -32.35 -19.76 14.34
C ASN A 314 -32.59 -20.16 15.81
N ASN A 315 -32.21 -19.33 16.78
CA ASN A 315 -32.40 -19.63 18.21
C ASN A 315 -32.68 -18.36 19.03
N GLU A 316 -33.91 -18.23 19.53
CA GLU A 316 -34.34 -17.08 20.34
C GLU A 316 -33.58 -16.89 21.67
N GLN A 317 -32.87 -17.93 22.15
CA GLN A 317 -32.10 -17.86 23.40
C GLN A 317 -30.63 -17.51 23.19
N THR A 318 -30.16 -17.49 21.94
CA THR A 318 -28.77 -17.15 21.64
C THR A 318 -28.64 -15.68 21.25
N VAL A 319 -27.85 -14.94 22.02
CA VAL A 319 -27.57 -13.51 21.82
C VAL A 319 -26.08 -13.25 21.94
N TYR A 320 -25.59 -12.36 21.11
CA TYR A 320 -24.19 -11.95 21.03
C TYR A 320 -24.09 -10.47 21.35
N VAL A 321 -23.06 -10.10 22.09
CA VAL A 321 -22.70 -8.70 22.34
C VAL A 321 -21.26 -8.51 21.94
N LEU A 322 -21.01 -7.49 21.13
CA LEU A 322 -19.67 -7.08 20.75
C LEU A 322 -19.26 -5.86 21.58
N SER A 323 -18.10 -6.00 22.20
CA SER A 323 -17.44 -5.06 23.09
C SER A 323 -15.92 -5.23 22.88
N ALA A 324 -15.10 -4.78 23.83
CA ALA A 324 -13.68 -5.15 23.84
C ALA A 324 -13.50 -6.69 23.70
N PRO A 325 -14.27 -7.52 24.42
CA PRO A 325 -14.48 -8.93 24.07
C PRO A 325 -15.73 -9.15 23.18
N ALA A 326 -15.70 -10.19 22.34
CA ALA A 326 -16.91 -10.79 21.77
C ALA A 326 -17.53 -11.75 22.80
N LEU A 327 -18.81 -11.57 23.09
CA LEU A 327 -19.54 -12.32 24.12
C LEU A 327 -20.73 -13.05 23.52
N ARG A 328 -20.95 -14.29 23.94
CA ARG A 328 -22.13 -15.09 23.58
C ARG A 328 -22.87 -15.54 24.83
N SER A 329 -24.19 -15.45 24.77
CA SER A 329 -25.12 -16.06 25.72
C SER A 329 -25.99 -17.09 24.99
N THR A 330 -26.32 -18.19 25.67
CA THR A 330 -27.22 -19.24 25.17
C THR A 330 -28.45 -19.45 26.06
N ASP A 331 -28.63 -18.60 27.07
CA ASP A 331 -29.73 -18.62 28.04
C ASP A 331 -30.54 -17.31 28.01
N GLY A 332 -30.57 -16.64 26.86
CA GLY A 332 -31.36 -15.44 26.63
C GLY A 332 -30.74 -14.17 27.20
N GLY A 333 -29.42 -14.13 27.42
CA GLY A 333 -28.66 -12.98 27.89
C GLY A 333 -28.35 -13.00 29.39
N ALA A 334 -28.64 -14.07 30.12
CA ALA A 334 -28.43 -14.14 31.56
C ALA A 334 -26.97 -14.43 31.94
N THR A 335 -26.30 -15.33 31.21
CA THR A 335 -24.88 -15.66 31.38
C THR A 335 -24.11 -15.58 30.07
N TRP A 336 -22.79 -15.35 30.16
CA TRP A 336 -21.93 -15.03 29.02
C TRP A 336 -20.64 -15.83 29.01
N GLU A 337 -20.26 -16.30 27.83
CA GLU A 337 -18.92 -16.78 27.52
C GLU A 337 -18.21 -15.83 26.54
N THR A 338 -16.88 -15.83 26.56
CA THR A 338 -16.06 -15.07 25.61
C THR A 338 -15.75 -15.92 24.39
N LEU A 339 -15.96 -15.37 23.19
CA LEU A 339 -15.44 -15.94 21.95
C LEU A 339 -13.99 -15.48 21.76
N SER A 340 -13.09 -16.41 21.46
CA SER A 340 -11.65 -16.16 21.30
C SER A 340 -11.12 -16.73 19.99
N GLY A 341 -9.88 -16.39 19.63
CA GLY A 341 -9.20 -16.93 18.44
C GLY A 341 -9.05 -15.94 17.29
N THR A 342 -9.47 -14.70 17.49
CA THR A 342 -9.27 -13.55 16.58
C THR A 342 -8.68 -12.38 17.36
N HIS A 343 -8.39 -11.28 16.67
CA HIS A 343 -8.11 -10.00 17.30
C HIS A 343 -9.26 -9.52 18.20
N GLY A 344 -8.96 -8.65 19.18
CA GLY A 344 -9.94 -8.02 20.07
C GLY A 344 -10.63 -6.82 19.43
N ASP A 345 -11.51 -6.17 20.20
CA ASP A 345 -12.27 -4.96 19.82
C ASP A 345 -13.19 -5.18 18.63
N TYR A 346 -14.42 -5.60 18.93
CA TYR A 346 -15.36 -6.14 17.95
C TYR A 346 -16.46 -5.15 17.59
N HIS A 347 -16.78 -5.04 16.30
CA HIS A 347 -17.65 -3.99 15.76
C HIS A 347 -18.84 -4.49 14.95
N ASP A 348 -18.77 -5.67 14.33
CA ASP A 348 -19.90 -6.22 13.56
C ASP A 348 -19.89 -7.75 13.49
N LEU A 349 -21.06 -8.34 13.32
CA LEU A 349 -21.27 -9.78 13.25
C LEU A 349 -22.40 -10.11 12.28
N TRP A 350 -22.08 -10.90 11.26
CA TRP A 350 -23.09 -11.53 10.41
C TRP A 350 -23.20 -13.01 10.76
N ILE A 351 -24.44 -13.47 10.97
CA ILE A 351 -24.77 -14.87 11.22
C ILE A 351 -25.65 -15.36 10.08
N ASN A 352 -25.26 -16.46 9.43
CA ASN A 352 -26.01 -16.99 8.31
C ASN A 352 -27.44 -17.38 8.76
N PRO A 353 -28.49 -16.80 8.15
CA PRO A 353 -29.86 -17.03 8.59
C PRO A 353 -30.34 -18.47 8.41
N ALA A 354 -29.71 -19.25 7.53
CA ALA A 354 -30.03 -20.66 7.34
C ALA A 354 -29.12 -21.62 8.13
N ASN A 355 -28.02 -21.12 8.72
CA ASN A 355 -27.05 -21.96 9.42
C ASN A 355 -26.20 -21.17 10.42
N SER A 356 -26.62 -21.12 11.68
CA SER A 356 -25.94 -20.31 12.72
C SER A 356 -24.48 -20.72 13.01
N LYS A 357 -24.00 -21.87 12.52
CA LYS A 357 -22.57 -22.23 12.60
C LYS A 357 -21.69 -21.35 11.73
N ASN A 358 -22.26 -20.82 10.65
CA ASN A 358 -21.56 -20.02 9.66
C ASN A 358 -21.73 -18.53 9.96
N MET A 359 -20.61 -17.87 10.24
CA MET A 359 -20.59 -16.46 10.64
C MET A 359 -19.30 -15.78 10.17
N VAL A 360 -19.35 -14.47 10.03
CA VAL A 360 -18.18 -13.60 9.87
C VAL A 360 -18.25 -12.50 10.93
N ILE A 361 -17.11 -12.21 11.55
CA ILE A 361 -16.98 -11.19 12.59
C ILE A 361 -15.96 -10.13 12.17
N GLY A 362 -16.27 -8.85 12.41
CA GLY A 362 -15.38 -7.70 12.17
C GLY A 362 -14.83 -7.15 13.49
N ASN A 363 -13.54 -6.87 13.52
CA ASN A 363 -12.82 -6.35 14.69
C ASN A 363 -11.60 -5.48 14.29
N ASP A 364 -10.83 -5.00 15.28
CA ASP A 364 -9.68 -4.13 15.04
C ASP A 364 -8.48 -4.80 14.34
N GLY A 365 -8.57 -6.12 14.07
CA GLY A 365 -7.64 -6.87 13.22
C GLY A 365 -8.21 -7.28 11.85
N GLY A 366 -9.43 -6.85 11.48
CA GLY A 366 -10.07 -7.13 10.20
C GLY A 366 -11.26 -8.07 10.33
N ALA A 367 -11.49 -8.93 9.34
CA ALA A 367 -12.59 -9.89 9.35
C ALA A 367 -12.13 -11.34 9.55
N ALA A 368 -12.93 -12.14 10.25
CA ALA A 368 -12.65 -13.55 10.45
C ALA A 368 -13.91 -14.41 10.30
N ILE A 369 -13.80 -15.56 9.62
CA ILE A 369 -14.91 -16.43 9.23
C ILE A 369 -14.88 -17.73 10.03
N SER A 370 -16.05 -18.19 10.47
CA SER A 370 -16.22 -19.45 11.19
C SER A 370 -17.32 -20.32 10.57
N PHE A 371 -17.15 -21.64 10.69
CA PHE A 371 -18.14 -22.67 10.33
C PHE A 371 -18.50 -23.59 11.51
N ASN A 372 -18.15 -23.20 12.73
CA ASN A 372 -18.33 -24.02 13.93
C ASN A 372 -18.70 -23.19 15.16
N TYR A 373 -19.56 -22.18 14.98
CA TYR A 373 -20.02 -21.30 16.07
C TYR A 373 -18.89 -20.53 16.78
N GLY A 374 -17.87 -20.10 16.02
CA GLY A 374 -16.76 -19.32 16.55
C GLY A 374 -15.76 -20.12 17.39
N ALA A 375 -15.74 -21.45 17.27
CA ALA A 375 -14.72 -22.29 17.91
C ALA A 375 -13.35 -22.21 17.20
N SER A 376 -13.36 -21.91 15.90
CA SER A 376 -12.17 -21.55 15.11
C SER A 376 -12.51 -20.53 14.03
N TRP A 377 -11.50 -19.79 13.57
CA TRP A 377 -11.64 -18.65 12.65
C TRP A 377 -10.59 -18.67 11.55
N SER A 378 -10.88 -18.04 10.39
CA SER A 378 -9.90 -17.77 9.33
C SER A 378 -8.80 -16.79 9.81
N SER A 379 -7.66 -16.77 9.12
CA SER A 379 -6.53 -15.89 9.47
C SER A 379 -6.82 -14.43 9.20
N GLN A 380 -6.27 -13.56 10.04
CA GLN A 380 -6.23 -12.09 9.87
C GLN A 380 -4.81 -11.59 9.52
N ASP A 381 -3.81 -12.47 9.55
CA ASP A 381 -2.40 -12.19 9.24
C ASP A 381 -2.07 -12.38 7.75
N ILE A 382 -3.00 -11.99 6.88
CA ILE A 382 -2.88 -12.07 5.41
C ILE A 382 -3.44 -10.82 4.72
N MET A 383 -3.87 -9.81 5.48
CA MET A 383 -4.57 -8.64 4.95
C MET A 383 -3.63 -7.43 4.97
N PRO A 384 -3.39 -6.75 3.84
CA PRO A 384 -2.56 -5.53 3.80
C PRO A 384 -3.39 -4.30 4.20
N THR A 385 -4.01 -4.36 5.39
CA THR A 385 -4.93 -3.34 5.90
C THR A 385 -4.43 -2.64 7.17
N ALA A 386 -3.12 -2.72 7.46
CA ALA A 386 -2.54 -2.08 8.64
C ALA A 386 -2.71 -0.55 8.60
N GLN A 387 -2.90 0.05 9.78
CA GLN A 387 -3.07 1.49 9.96
C GLN A 387 -1.89 2.08 10.73
N PHE A 388 -1.09 2.90 10.07
CA PHE A 388 0.12 3.50 10.63
C PHE A 388 -0.05 4.98 10.93
N TYR A 389 0.58 5.45 12.01
CA TYR A 389 0.50 6.87 12.40
C TYR A 389 1.68 7.72 11.89
N ARG A 390 2.92 7.20 11.97
CA ARG A 390 4.18 7.92 11.71
C ARG A 390 5.21 7.01 11.07
N ILE A 391 6.14 7.60 10.33
CA ILE A 391 7.28 6.91 9.72
C ILE A 391 8.60 7.32 10.37
N SER A 392 9.40 6.34 10.77
CA SER A 392 10.84 6.49 11.03
C SER A 392 11.63 5.51 10.16
N THR A 393 12.84 5.87 9.75
CA THR A 393 13.73 5.04 8.91
C THR A 393 15.15 4.98 9.47
N ASP A 394 15.82 3.84 9.26
CA ASP A 394 17.28 3.70 9.48
C ASP A 394 18.07 3.88 8.16
N ASN A 395 19.39 3.94 8.25
CA ASN A 395 20.30 4.13 7.11
C ASN A 395 20.96 2.81 6.65
N LEU A 396 20.42 1.66 7.04
CA LEU A 396 20.98 0.35 6.70
C LEU A 396 20.70 -0.02 5.23
N PHE A 397 21.32 -1.10 4.74
CA PHE A 397 20.96 -1.71 3.46
C PHE A 397 20.60 -3.20 3.60
N PRO A 398 19.36 -3.60 3.25
CA PRO A 398 18.24 -2.72 2.93
C PRO A 398 17.81 -1.88 4.14
N TYR A 399 17.34 -0.64 3.89
CA TYR A 399 16.87 0.21 4.97
C TYR A 399 15.54 -0.32 5.50
N ASN A 400 15.23 -0.03 6.76
CA ASN A 400 14.00 -0.46 7.41
C ASN A 400 13.10 0.72 7.74
N ILE A 401 11.80 0.45 7.69
CA ILE A 401 10.71 1.37 8.00
C ILE A 401 10.10 0.95 9.33
N TYR A 402 9.86 1.93 10.19
CA TYR A 402 9.33 1.74 11.53
C TYR A 402 8.06 2.57 11.71
N GLY A 403 7.04 1.98 12.35
CA GLY A 403 5.82 2.70 12.70
C GLY A 403 4.96 1.96 13.73
N GLY A 404 4.24 2.71 14.56
CA GLY A 404 3.16 2.18 15.40
C GLY A 404 1.95 1.80 14.55
N GLN A 405 1.47 0.56 14.67
CA GLN A 405 0.23 0.11 14.05
C GLN A 405 -0.90 0.18 15.07
N GLN A 406 -2.03 0.77 14.68
CA GLN A 406 -3.24 0.84 15.52
C GLN A 406 -3.67 -0.56 16.04
N ASP A 407 -4.00 -0.62 17.34
CA ASP A 407 -4.32 -1.80 18.15
C ASP A 407 -3.38 -3.01 18.01
N ASN A 408 -2.16 -2.79 17.52
CA ASN A 408 -1.16 -3.84 17.37
C ASN A 408 0.21 -3.39 17.88
N THR A 409 1.22 -4.26 17.75
CA THR A 409 2.60 -3.87 18.02
C THR A 409 3.05 -2.81 17.02
N SER A 410 4.03 -1.97 17.41
CA SER A 410 4.84 -1.28 16.41
C SER A 410 5.58 -2.30 15.52
N VAL A 411 5.96 -1.87 14.32
CA VAL A 411 6.54 -2.70 13.28
C VAL A 411 7.89 -2.14 12.86
N LYS A 412 8.83 -3.04 12.56
CA LYS A 412 10.01 -2.81 11.72
C LYS A 412 9.83 -3.68 10.47
N ILE A 413 9.91 -3.10 9.27
CA ILE A 413 9.84 -3.82 7.98
C ILE A 413 10.97 -3.38 7.05
N ALA A 414 11.60 -4.31 6.35
CA ALA A 414 12.60 -4.01 5.34
C ALA A 414 11.97 -3.42 4.07
N SER A 415 12.67 -2.48 3.41
CA SER A 415 12.24 -1.87 2.14
C SER A 415 12.28 -2.82 0.95
N LEU A 416 13.07 -3.89 1.03
CA LEU A 416 13.20 -4.97 0.06
C LEU A 416 13.66 -6.26 0.75
N SER A 417 13.36 -7.42 0.15
CA SER A 417 13.82 -8.73 0.57
C SER A 417 14.89 -9.28 -0.39
N LEU A 418 16.11 -9.48 0.13
CA LEU A 418 17.24 -10.04 -0.63
C LEU A 418 17.03 -11.54 -0.87
N GLY A 419 17.37 -12.02 -2.06
CA GLY A 419 17.26 -13.43 -2.47
C GLY A 419 15.82 -13.93 -2.67
N SER A 420 14.83 -13.04 -2.54
CA SER A 420 13.39 -13.34 -2.67
C SER A 420 12.76 -12.57 -3.83
N GLY A 421 11.58 -13.00 -4.28
CA GLY A 421 10.75 -12.29 -5.25
C GLY A 421 9.78 -11.27 -4.63
N SER A 422 9.67 -11.28 -3.30
CA SER A 422 8.65 -10.54 -2.54
C SER A 422 9.09 -10.28 -1.10
N ILE A 423 8.43 -9.32 -0.45
CA ILE A 423 8.62 -8.96 0.96
C ILE A 423 7.60 -9.74 1.80
N GLY A 424 8.08 -10.78 2.50
CA GLY A 424 7.25 -11.73 3.23
C GLY A 424 7.27 -11.52 4.74
N ARG A 425 6.75 -12.52 5.47
CA ARG A 425 6.68 -12.51 6.95
C ARG A 425 8.06 -12.39 7.62
N GLN A 426 9.11 -12.90 6.98
CA GLN A 426 10.49 -12.86 7.44
C GLN A 426 11.11 -11.45 7.43
N ASP A 427 10.56 -10.55 6.62
CA ASP A 427 11.11 -9.21 6.39
C ASP A 427 10.57 -8.17 7.37
N TRP A 428 9.66 -8.57 8.28
CA TRP A 428 9.15 -7.67 9.32
C TRP A 428 9.01 -8.33 10.70
N THR A 429 9.17 -7.52 11.74
CA THR A 429 9.11 -7.93 13.14
C THR A 429 8.50 -6.82 14.00
N SER A 430 8.10 -7.13 15.23
CA SER A 430 7.68 -6.10 16.19
C SER A 430 8.87 -5.22 16.59
N SER A 431 8.62 -3.94 16.83
CA SER A 431 9.62 -3.00 17.37
C SER A 431 9.22 -2.52 18.76
N ALA A 432 9.89 -1.46 19.26
CA ALA A 432 9.63 -0.92 20.60
C ALA A 432 8.26 -0.22 20.66
N GLY A 433 7.64 -0.24 21.84
CA GLY A 433 6.45 0.53 22.15
C GLY A 433 5.14 -0.18 21.80
N GLY A 434 4.06 0.60 21.74
CA GLY A 434 2.72 0.10 21.47
C GLY A 434 2.16 0.58 20.13
N GLU A 435 0.83 0.56 20.03
CA GLU A 435 0.11 0.90 18.81
C GLU A 435 0.33 2.35 18.33
N SER A 436 0.54 3.28 19.26
CA SER A 436 0.68 4.71 18.98
C SER A 436 2.14 5.17 18.95
N ALA A 437 3.08 4.26 18.69
CA ALA A 437 4.50 4.56 18.74
C ALA A 437 4.93 5.59 17.67
N PHE A 438 5.55 6.67 18.12
CA PHE A 438 6.46 7.51 17.32
C PHE A 438 7.88 7.03 17.65
N LEU A 439 8.50 6.24 16.76
CA LEU A 439 9.74 5.55 17.08
C LEU A 439 10.97 6.44 16.86
N ALA A 440 11.94 6.34 17.77
CA ALA A 440 13.20 7.05 17.71
C ALA A 440 14.39 6.13 18.00
N PHE A 441 15.50 6.33 17.31
CA PHE A 441 16.71 5.54 17.41
C PHE A 441 17.87 6.26 16.70
N ASP A 442 19.09 5.81 16.95
CA ASP A 442 20.23 6.14 16.09
C ASP A 442 20.01 5.46 14.73
N LYS A 443 19.96 6.26 13.66
CA LYS A 443 19.63 5.77 12.31
C LYS A 443 20.75 4.94 11.69
N ASP A 444 22.00 5.15 12.12
CA ASP A 444 23.15 4.40 11.64
C ASP A 444 23.37 3.12 12.46
N GLU A 445 22.95 3.12 13.73
CA GLU A 445 23.00 1.95 14.62
C GLU A 445 21.66 1.76 15.38
N PRO A 446 20.60 1.24 14.71
CA PRO A 446 19.25 1.12 15.30
C PRO A 446 19.12 -0.06 16.28
N ARG A 447 20.12 -0.24 17.15
CA ARG A 447 20.15 -1.28 18.18
C ARG A 447 19.16 -0.99 19.30
N TYR A 448 19.18 0.21 19.85
CA TYR A 448 18.27 0.62 20.92
C TYR A 448 17.17 1.50 20.34
N VAL A 449 15.96 0.97 20.29
CA VAL A 449 14.79 1.66 19.76
C VAL A 449 13.90 2.13 20.90
N TYR A 450 13.52 3.41 20.85
CA TYR A 450 12.57 4.04 21.75
C TYR A 450 11.20 4.05 21.08
N GLY A 451 10.22 3.42 21.69
CA GLY A 451 8.87 3.36 21.18
C GLY A 451 7.87 3.84 22.22
N GLY A 452 7.08 4.83 21.85
CA GLY A 452 5.99 5.32 22.68
C GLY A 452 4.79 4.38 22.70
N SER A 453 3.93 4.57 23.69
CA SER A 453 2.52 4.21 23.63
C SER A 453 1.69 5.35 24.23
N TYR A 454 0.37 5.20 24.28
CA TYR A 454 -0.52 6.21 24.83
C TYR A 454 -0.13 6.59 26.27
N LEU A 455 -0.49 7.82 26.66
CA LEU A 455 -0.22 8.40 27.99
C LEU A 455 1.27 8.53 28.35
N GLY A 456 2.15 8.64 27.35
CA GLY A 456 3.57 8.98 27.55
C GLY A 456 4.45 7.84 28.07
N THR A 457 3.99 6.61 27.95
CA THR A 457 4.82 5.44 28.26
C THR A 457 5.82 5.20 27.14
N ILE A 458 7.07 4.84 27.49
CA ILE A 458 8.12 4.55 26.51
C ILE A 458 8.74 3.19 26.84
N GLU A 459 8.90 2.36 25.82
CA GLU A 459 9.77 1.19 25.85
C GLU A 459 11.10 1.53 25.18
N VAL A 460 12.20 1.10 25.79
CA VAL A 460 13.51 1.03 25.15
C VAL A 460 13.81 -0.45 24.87
N LEU A 461 13.82 -0.84 23.61
CA LEU A 461 14.04 -2.22 23.15
C LEU A 461 15.43 -2.35 22.54
N ASP A 462 16.20 -3.35 22.99
CA ASP A 462 17.39 -3.80 22.26
C ASP A 462 16.96 -4.76 21.14
N MET A 463 17.05 -4.30 19.89
CA MET A 463 16.61 -5.05 18.71
C MET A 463 17.44 -6.32 18.44
N GLN A 464 18.62 -6.45 19.05
CA GLN A 464 19.47 -7.64 18.93
C GLN A 464 19.10 -8.71 19.95
N THR A 465 18.99 -8.34 21.24
CA THR A 465 18.71 -9.29 22.33
C THR A 465 17.23 -9.50 22.59
N LYS A 466 16.37 -8.61 22.06
CA LYS A 466 14.93 -8.51 22.31
C LYS A 466 14.57 -8.28 23.78
N MET A 467 15.53 -7.86 24.60
CA MET A 467 15.29 -7.40 25.97
C MET A 467 14.87 -5.92 25.94
N SER A 468 13.97 -5.54 26.85
CA SER A 468 13.53 -4.16 26.96
C SER A 468 13.47 -3.65 28.39
N THR A 469 13.41 -2.33 28.51
CA THR A 469 13.11 -1.63 29.76
C THR A 469 12.04 -0.57 29.52
N LYS A 470 11.24 -0.30 30.54
CA LYS A 470 10.20 0.74 30.51
C LYS A 470 10.74 2.01 31.13
N VAL A 471 10.59 3.13 30.44
CA VAL A 471 11.03 4.46 30.90
C VAL A 471 9.90 5.45 30.80
N MET A 472 9.80 6.35 31.79
CA MET A 472 8.77 7.38 31.83
C MET A 472 9.23 8.49 32.77
N ALA A 473 9.14 9.75 32.35
CA ALA A 473 9.56 10.89 33.16
C ALA A 473 8.78 11.01 34.49
N ALA A 474 7.51 10.56 34.49
CA ALA A 474 6.69 10.45 35.69
C ALA A 474 5.82 9.18 35.61
N PRO A 475 6.21 8.07 36.26
CA PRO A 475 5.47 6.81 36.20
C PRO A 475 4.16 6.88 37.00
N ILE A 476 3.15 7.51 36.42
CA ILE A 476 1.82 7.73 37.00
C ILE A 476 0.80 7.00 36.14
N GLN A 477 -0.11 6.25 36.78
CA GLN A 477 -1.29 5.73 36.09
C GLN A 477 -2.24 6.90 35.78
N TYR A 478 -2.35 7.26 34.50
CA TYR A 478 -3.19 8.36 34.02
C TYR A 478 -4.56 7.92 33.52
N LEU A 479 -4.79 6.62 33.29
CA LEU A 479 -6.10 6.11 32.88
C LEU A 479 -7.19 6.54 33.87
N GLY A 480 -8.30 7.06 33.35
CA GLY A 480 -9.44 7.50 34.15
C GLY A 480 -9.29 8.89 34.81
N LYS A 481 -8.10 9.51 34.75
CA LYS A 481 -7.87 10.84 35.34
C LYS A 481 -8.33 11.96 34.40
N ALA A 482 -8.72 13.08 34.99
CA ALA A 482 -8.88 14.32 34.21
C ALA A 482 -7.50 14.83 33.77
N ALA A 483 -7.43 15.41 32.58
CA ALA A 483 -6.18 15.92 32.02
C ALA A 483 -5.52 16.94 32.98
N ARG A 484 -6.28 17.86 33.58
CA ARG A 484 -5.78 18.88 34.54
C ARG A 484 -5.03 18.30 35.74
N ASP A 485 -5.30 17.05 36.11
CA ASP A 485 -4.70 16.38 37.26
C ASP A 485 -3.44 15.55 36.87
N MET A 486 -3.07 15.55 35.59
CA MET A 486 -1.88 14.88 35.08
C MET A 486 -0.65 15.79 35.22
N LYS A 487 0.48 15.22 35.66
CA LYS A 487 1.74 15.99 35.77
C LYS A 487 2.26 16.38 34.38
N TYR A 488 2.23 15.42 33.46
CA TYR A 488 2.58 15.61 32.06
C TYR A 488 1.40 15.17 31.20
N LEU A 489 1.02 16.01 30.25
CA LEU A 489 -0.06 15.77 29.30
C LEU A 489 0.53 15.27 27.99
N PHE A 490 0.17 14.05 27.60
CA PHE A 490 0.69 13.44 26.39
C PHE A 490 -0.39 13.29 25.34
N ASN A 491 -0.02 13.56 24.10
CA ASN A 491 -0.83 13.20 22.94
C ASN A 491 -0.94 11.67 22.83
N TRP A 492 -1.93 11.16 22.09
CA TRP A 492 -2.03 9.73 21.77
C TRP A 492 -0.77 9.20 21.10
N ASN A 493 -0.26 9.93 20.12
CA ASN A 493 0.95 9.62 19.37
C ASN A 493 2.04 10.67 19.70
N ALA A 494 2.34 10.78 20.99
CA ALA A 494 3.29 11.76 21.54
C ALA A 494 4.68 11.61 20.89
N PRO A 495 5.28 12.71 20.41
CA PRO A 495 6.51 12.64 19.63
C PRO A 495 7.70 12.19 20.48
N ILE A 496 8.54 11.35 19.89
CA ILE A 496 9.85 10.96 20.42
C ILE A 496 10.84 11.17 19.27
N ILE A 497 11.93 11.89 19.52
CA ILE A 497 12.99 12.06 18.53
C ILE A 497 14.35 11.73 19.16
N TYR A 498 15.21 11.10 18.38
CA TYR A 498 16.62 10.90 18.71
C TYR A 498 17.39 12.09 18.12
N SER A 499 18.28 12.69 18.90
CA SER A 499 19.03 13.86 18.45
C SER A 499 19.99 13.49 17.32
N GLN A 500 20.02 14.30 16.27
CA GLN A 500 20.99 14.16 15.19
C GLN A 500 22.31 14.89 15.47
N HIS A 501 22.36 15.70 16.53
CA HIS A 501 23.53 16.49 16.92
C HIS A 501 24.16 16.08 18.25
N GLU A 502 23.45 15.31 19.08
CA GLU A 502 23.89 14.88 20.41
C GLU A 502 23.72 13.37 20.58
N PRO A 503 24.81 12.58 20.56
CA PRO A 503 24.73 11.13 20.78
C PRO A 503 24.02 10.78 22.08
N ASN A 504 23.27 9.67 22.08
CA ASN A 504 22.51 9.16 23.22
C ASN A 504 21.44 10.11 23.79
N THR A 505 21.05 11.15 23.04
CA THR A 505 20.06 12.13 23.48
C THR A 505 18.71 11.87 22.84
N VAL A 506 17.67 11.78 23.66
CA VAL A 506 16.28 11.58 23.23
C VAL A 506 15.40 12.67 23.82
N PHE A 507 14.47 13.16 23.00
CA PHE A 507 13.45 14.12 23.41
C PHE A 507 12.06 13.49 23.31
N HIS A 508 11.16 13.84 24.23
CA HIS A 508 9.77 13.39 24.26
C HIS A 508 8.81 14.56 24.49
N GLY A 509 7.74 14.65 23.71
CA GLY A 509 6.74 15.71 23.80
C GLY A 509 5.57 15.36 24.70
N ALA A 510 5.48 16.05 25.84
CA ALA A 510 4.26 16.21 26.65
C ALA A 510 3.55 17.51 26.22
N GLN A 511 3.00 18.30 27.14
CA GLN A 511 2.72 19.74 26.91
C GLN A 511 4.02 20.58 26.81
N MET A 512 5.14 19.96 27.13
CA MET A 512 6.50 20.50 27.09
C MET A 512 7.46 19.45 26.54
N VAL A 513 8.67 19.87 26.21
CA VAL A 513 9.73 18.97 25.77
C VAL A 513 10.47 18.41 26.98
N LEU A 514 10.55 17.09 27.06
CA LEU A 514 11.34 16.36 28.04
C LEU A 514 12.61 15.83 27.36
N LYS A 515 13.76 15.89 28.03
CA LYS A 515 15.06 15.42 27.51
C LYS A 515 15.64 14.34 28.41
N THR A 516 16.25 13.32 27.81
CA THR A 516 17.12 12.35 28.49
C THR A 516 18.41 12.14 27.69
N THR A 517 19.50 11.87 28.40
CA THR A 517 20.81 11.56 27.82
C THR A 517 21.39 10.24 28.35
N ASP A 518 20.60 9.48 29.11
CA ASP A 518 21.02 8.27 29.83
C ASP A 518 20.00 7.12 29.67
N GLN A 519 19.37 7.08 28.49
CA GLN A 519 18.34 6.11 28.10
C GLN A 519 17.12 6.12 29.05
N GLY A 520 16.67 7.31 29.47
CA GLY A 520 15.45 7.49 30.24
C GLY A 520 15.59 7.21 31.74
N ARG A 521 16.81 7.06 32.27
CA ARG A 521 17.05 6.93 33.73
C ARG A 521 16.79 8.25 34.44
N THR A 522 17.15 9.35 33.80
CA THR A 522 16.83 10.70 34.25
C THR A 522 16.21 11.51 33.11
N TRP A 523 15.33 12.43 33.50
CA TRP A 523 14.62 13.33 32.59
C TRP A 523 14.75 14.76 33.08
N THR A 524 14.94 15.69 32.15
CA THR A 524 14.91 17.13 32.39
C THR A 524 13.80 17.79 31.58
N GLU A 525 13.16 18.80 32.15
CA GLU A 525 12.22 19.67 31.43
C GLU A 525 13.05 20.62 30.57
N PHE A 526 13.07 20.38 29.26
CA PHE A 526 13.87 21.12 28.27
C PHE A 526 13.17 22.39 27.77
N SER A 527 11.85 22.49 27.97
CA SER A 527 11.05 23.65 27.64
C SER A 527 10.06 23.96 28.77
N PRO A 528 9.48 25.18 28.82
CA PRO A 528 8.24 25.41 29.53
C PRO A 528 7.07 24.68 28.85
N ASP A 529 5.85 24.86 29.36
CA ASP A 529 4.63 24.52 28.62
C ASP A 529 4.57 25.36 27.33
N LEU A 530 4.43 24.67 26.19
CA LEU A 530 4.44 25.27 24.84
C LEU A 530 3.05 25.22 24.19
N THR A 531 2.00 25.05 25.00
CA THR A 531 0.60 24.94 24.56
C THR A 531 -0.22 26.14 25.03
N ARG A 532 -1.50 26.21 24.66
CA ARG A 532 -2.43 27.24 25.15
C ARG A 532 -2.87 26.97 26.59
N ASN A 533 -2.74 25.73 27.07
CA ASN A 533 -3.10 25.30 28.42
C ASN A 533 -4.49 25.80 28.88
N ILE A 534 -5.53 25.37 28.17
CA ILE A 534 -6.92 25.81 28.40
C ILE A 534 -7.59 24.88 29.43
N ASP A 535 -7.71 25.30 30.69
CA ASP A 535 -8.24 24.48 31.79
C ASP A 535 -9.63 23.90 31.48
N GLU A 536 -10.52 24.68 30.86
CA GLU A 536 -11.89 24.25 30.52
C GLU A 536 -11.93 23.03 29.59
N LYS A 537 -10.82 22.76 28.88
CA LYS A 537 -10.66 21.63 27.96
C LYS A 537 -9.86 20.48 28.57
N GLN A 538 -9.37 20.62 29.80
CA GLN A 538 -8.57 19.62 30.50
C GLN A 538 -9.39 18.85 31.56
N GLY A 539 -10.67 18.60 31.29
CA GLY A 539 -11.55 17.82 32.15
C GLY A 539 -11.38 16.30 32.00
N LYS A 540 -12.40 15.54 32.41
CA LYS A 540 -12.56 14.15 31.98
C LYS A 540 -12.97 14.14 30.50
N GLY A 541 -12.38 13.26 29.70
CA GLY A 541 -12.60 13.18 28.26
C GLY A 541 -13.92 12.53 27.83
N GLY A 542 -14.78 12.08 28.75
CA GLY A 542 -16.10 11.53 28.41
C GLY A 542 -17.21 11.99 29.36
N GLY A 543 -18.45 11.93 28.88
CA GLY A 543 -19.67 12.07 29.68
C GLY A 543 -20.93 12.16 28.81
N PRO A 544 -22.13 12.32 29.41
CA PRO A 544 -22.38 12.42 30.84
C PRO A 544 -22.29 11.09 31.61
N TYR A 545 -22.42 9.93 30.95
CA TYR A 545 -22.58 8.66 31.67
C TYR A 545 -21.27 7.88 31.80
N THR A 546 -20.60 7.58 30.69
CA THR A 546 -19.27 6.93 30.72
C THR A 546 -18.13 7.94 30.57
N VAL A 547 -17.04 7.68 31.27
CA VAL A 547 -15.80 8.45 31.15
C VAL A 547 -14.95 7.84 30.04
N GLU A 548 -14.41 8.69 29.19
CA GLU A 548 -13.35 8.34 28.25
C GLU A 548 -12.09 9.08 28.68
N ALA A 549 -11.05 8.36 29.09
CA ALA A 549 -9.82 8.96 29.60
C ALA A 549 -8.63 8.02 29.36
N VAL A 550 -8.48 7.62 28.09
CA VAL A 550 -7.37 6.79 27.60
C VAL A 550 -6.20 7.63 27.10
N GLY A 551 -6.39 8.95 26.98
CA GLY A 551 -5.37 9.92 26.54
C GLY A 551 -5.61 10.48 25.15
N ALA A 552 -6.51 9.88 24.36
CA ALA A 552 -6.91 10.40 23.05
C ALA A 552 -7.64 11.76 23.13
N GLU A 553 -8.17 12.10 24.30
CA GLU A 553 -8.91 13.30 24.64
C GLU A 553 -8.05 14.34 25.39
N ASN A 554 -6.79 14.02 25.66
CA ASN A 554 -5.87 15.01 26.20
C ASN A 554 -5.67 16.12 25.16
N TYR A 555 -5.81 17.37 25.62
CA TYR A 555 -5.74 18.56 24.76
C TYR A 555 -4.84 19.61 25.40
N GLY A 556 -4.11 20.36 24.59
CA GLY A 556 -2.95 21.11 25.05
C GLY A 556 -1.75 20.19 25.23
N THR A 557 -1.43 19.44 24.18
CA THR A 557 -0.28 18.53 24.11
C THR A 557 0.58 18.84 22.88
N LEU A 558 1.88 18.60 22.95
CA LEU A 558 2.75 18.61 21.78
C LEU A 558 2.41 17.41 20.89
N SER A 559 2.07 17.69 19.65
CA SER A 559 1.76 16.70 18.61
C SER A 559 2.93 16.46 17.67
N TYR A 560 3.92 17.36 17.64
CA TYR A 560 5.12 17.22 16.81
C TYR A 560 6.33 17.94 17.40
N ILE A 561 7.52 17.35 17.24
CA ILE A 561 8.82 17.94 17.58
C ILE A 561 9.78 17.60 16.45
N ILE A 562 10.59 18.57 16.02
CA ILE A 562 11.69 18.33 15.07
C ILE A 562 12.92 19.15 15.47
N GLU A 563 14.08 18.51 15.41
CA GLU A 563 15.39 19.17 15.51
C GLU A 563 15.84 19.57 14.11
N SER A 564 16.39 20.79 13.95
CA SER A 564 16.93 21.24 12.65
C SER A 564 18.13 20.38 12.26
N GLN A 565 18.17 19.87 11.02
CA GLN A 565 19.34 19.14 10.52
C GLN A 565 20.56 20.03 10.27
N HIS A 566 20.34 21.34 10.13
CA HIS A 566 21.39 22.32 9.80
C HIS A 566 22.11 22.88 11.01
N GLU A 567 21.37 23.12 12.11
CA GLU A 567 21.85 23.90 13.24
C GLU A 567 21.59 23.15 14.55
N LYS A 568 22.66 22.78 15.26
CA LYS A 568 22.58 22.25 16.62
C LYS A 568 21.89 23.25 17.55
N GLY A 569 20.96 22.77 18.38
CA GLY A 569 20.25 23.58 19.36
C GLY A 569 19.04 24.34 18.80
N VAL A 570 18.66 24.10 17.54
CA VAL A 570 17.46 24.65 16.91
C VAL A 570 16.36 23.60 16.87
N PHE A 571 15.22 23.88 17.50
CA PHE A 571 14.07 22.98 17.55
C PHE A 571 12.77 23.71 17.24
N TYR A 572 11.87 23.01 16.56
CA TYR A 572 10.50 23.42 16.34
C TYR A 572 9.55 22.45 17.05
N THR A 573 8.47 22.98 17.61
CA THR A 573 7.40 22.19 18.23
C THR A 573 6.04 22.65 17.72
N GLY A 574 5.10 21.72 17.63
CA GLY A 574 3.71 21.97 17.27
C GLY A 574 2.77 21.30 18.28
N SER A 575 1.68 21.98 18.65
CA SER A 575 0.67 21.47 19.58
C SER A 575 -0.65 21.11 18.90
N ASP A 576 -1.46 20.30 19.58
CA ASP A 576 -2.83 19.95 19.16
C ASP A 576 -3.85 21.09 19.34
N ASP A 577 -3.46 22.15 20.04
CA ASP A 577 -4.21 23.39 20.20
C ASP A 577 -3.68 24.56 19.33
N GLY A 578 -2.75 24.28 18.42
CA GLY A 578 -2.44 25.12 17.27
C GLY A 578 -1.28 26.08 17.46
N LEU A 579 -0.44 25.91 18.48
CA LEU A 579 0.76 26.71 18.66
C LEU A 579 1.97 26.07 17.98
N VAL A 580 2.82 26.93 17.42
CA VAL A 580 4.14 26.57 16.90
C VAL A 580 5.20 27.39 17.64
N HIS A 581 6.19 26.71 18.21
CA HIS A 581 7.30 27.36 18.91
C HIS A 581 8.66 26.97 18.33
N LEU A 582 9.59 27.92 18.42
CA LEU A 582 10.98 27.79 17.99
C LEU A 582 11.92 28.11 19.16
N THR A 583 12.94 27.29 19.38
CA THR A 583 14.15 27.65 20.12
C THR A 583 15.35 27.62 19.18
N ARG A 584 16.30 28.54 19.38
CA ARG A 584 17.58 28.57 18.65
C ARG A 584 18.80 28.61 19.58
N ASP A 585 18.56 28.47 20.87
CA ASP A 585 19.56 28.57 21.94
C ASP A 585 19.53 27.33 22.84
N ASN A 586 19.26 26.17 22.22
CA ASN A 586 19.24 24.86 22.87
C ASN A 586 18.27 24.79 24.06
N GLY A 587 17.05 25.30 23.85
CA GLY A 587 15.97 25.25 24.83
C GLY A 587 16.01 26.33 25.91
N ALA A 588 17.00 27.22 25.91
CA ALA A 588 17.10 28.28 26.91
C ALA A 588 15.97 29.32 26.78
N SER A 589 15.52 29.61 25.56
CA SER A 589 14.34 30.41 25.29
C SER A 589 13.51 29.87 24.12
N TRP A 590 12.20 30.11 24.19
CA TRP A 590 11.23 29.63 23.20
C TRP A 590 10.37 30.80 22.69
N GLN A 591 10.29 30.93 21.37
CA GLN A 591 9.55 31.98 20.68
C GLN A 591 8.30 31.36 20.06
N ASN A 592 7.13 31.95 20.33
CA ASN A 592 5.90 31.61 19.63
C ASN A 592 5.95 32.21 18.22
N ILE A 593 6.01 31.33 17.22
CA ILE A 593 6.11 31.66 15.80
C ILE A 593 4.85 31.22 15.05
N THR A 594 3.72 31.05 15.74
CA THR A 594 2.46 30.61 15.14
C THR A 594 2.01 31.56 14.02
N PRO A 595 1.54 31.07 12.85
CA PRO A 595 0.96 31.91 11.82
C PRO A 595 -0.11 32.86 12.39
N LYS A 596 -0.07 34.13 11.99
CA LYS A 596 -1.00 35.15 12.50
C LYS A 596 -2.44 34.78 12.12
N GLY A 597 -3.33 34.81 13.10
CA GLY A 597 -4.75 34.49 12.91
C GLY A 597 -5.07 33.00 12.84
N LEU A 598 -4.08 32.11 13.08
CA LEU A 598 -4.34 30.68 13.19
C LEU A 598 -5.19 30.40 14.43
N GLU A 599 -6.39 29.88 14.19
CA GLU A 599 -7.29 29.40 15.23
C GLU A 599 -6.80 28.06 15.84
N GLU A 600 -7.49 27.55 16.86
CA GLU A 600 -7.16 26.26 17.46
C GLU A 600 -7.20 25.14 16.42
N THR A 601 -6.09 24.45 16.22
CA THR A 601 -5.94 23.46 15.15
C THR A 601 -4.91 22.42 15.57
N LEU A 602 -4.96 21.23 14.99
CA LEU A 602 -3.86 20.28 15.15
C LEU A 602 -2.69 20.72 14.26
N ILE A 603 -1.51 20.97 14.84
CA ILE A 603 -0.26 21.02 14.08
C ILE A 603 0.21 19.57 13.89
N ASN A 604 -0.05 18.98 12.71
CA ASN A 604 0.13 17.54 12.52
C ASN A 604 1.57 17.18 12.11
N ALA A 605 2.23 18.05 11.34
CA ALA A 605 3.62 17.88 10.92
C ALA A 605 4.34 19.23 10.76
N ILE A 606 5.65 19.21 11.00
CA ILE A 606 6.58 20.30 10.74
C ILE A 606 7.73 19.73 9.89
N GLU A 607 8.14 20.45 8.85
CA GLU A 607 9.29 20.12 8.01
C GLU A 607 10.25 21.30 8.00
N VAL A 608 11.51 21.07 8.40
CA VAL A 608 12.59 22.02 8.16
C VAL A 608 13.18 21.69 6.80
N SER A 609 13.27 22.67 5.91
CA SER A 609 13.80 22.47 4.56
C SER A 609 15.17 21.79 4.61
N PRO A 610 15.42 20.77 3.78
CA PRO A 610 16.76 20.19 3.70
C PRO A 610 17.79 21.11 3.03
N HIS A 611 17.33 22.19 2.38
CA HIS A 611 18.16 23.10 1.57
C HIS A 611 18.46 24.42 2.28
N ASP A 612 17.55 24.92 3.13
CA ASP A 612 17.70 26.21 3.80
C ASP A 612 17.33 26.16 5.29
N PRO A 613 18.23 26.55 6.22
CA PRO A 613 17.96 26.48 7.66
C PRO A 613 16.84 27.40 8.14
N GLY A 614 16.53 28.47 7.39
CA GLY A 614 15.46 29.42 7.72
C GLY A 614 14.09 29.03 7.17
N THR A 615 14.01 28.03 6.29
CA THR A 615 12.79 27.61 5.63
C THR A 615 12.12 26.46 6.38
N VAL A 616 10.85 26.66 6.71
CA VAL A 616 10.04 25.70 7.46
C VAL A 616 8.64 25.63 6.89
N PHE A 617 8.10 24.43 6.81
CA PHE A 617 6.73 24.14 6.40
C PHE A 617 5.98 23.52 7.56
N ILE A 618 4.68 23.80 7.64
CA ILE A 618 3.78 23.15 8.59
C ILE A 618 2.53 22.65 7.87
N ALA A 619 2.08 21.47 8.27
CA ALA A 619 0.76 20.95 7.92
C ALA A 619 -0.14 21.04 9.15
N THR A 620 -1.28 21.70 8.99
CA THR A 620 -2.31 21.83 10.02
C THR A 620 -3.61 21.20 9.55
N THR A 621 -4.46 20.80 10.50
CA THR A 621 -5.80 20.31 10.18
C THR A 621 -6.81 20.61 11.28
N ARG A 622 -8.02 20.93 10.84
CA ARG A 622 -9.19 21.26 11.67
C ARG A 622 -10.33 20.26 11.50
N TYR A 623 -10.07 19.05 11.01
CA TYR A 623 -11.11 18.03 10.83
C TYR A 623 -11.83 17.68 12.16
N LYS A 624 -11.15 17.82 13.31
CA LYS A 624 -11.75 17.68 14.66
C LYS A 624 -12.69 18.84 15.07
N PHE A 625 -12.83 19.85 14.22
CA PHE A 625 -13.76 20.96 14.32
C PHE A 625 -14.73 21.00 13.13
N ASN A 626 -14.93 19.88 12.42
CA ASN A 626 -15.78 19.76 11.23
C ASN A 626 -15.34 20.65 10.05
N ASP A 627 -14.06 20.99 9.97
CA ASP A 627 -13.47 21.77 8.87
C ASP A 627 -12.46 20.93 8.11
N TYR A 628 -12.81 20.59 6.87
CA TYR A 628 -12.03 19.75 5.96
C TYR A 628 -11.23 20.55 4.93
N THR A 629 -10.96 21.82 5.21
CA THR A 629 -10.12 22.67 4.35
C THR A 629 -8.64 22.25 4.44
N PRO A 630 -7.91 22.14 3.32
CA PRO A 630 -6.46 21.93 3.35
C PRO A 630 -5.72 23.14 3.93
N ALA A 631 -4.67 22.89 4.71
CA ALA A 631 -3.96 23.92 5.46
C ALA A 631 -2.46 23.63 5.62
N LEU A 632 -1.69 24.08 4.63
CA LEU A 632 -0.24 24.11 4.58
C LEU A 632 0.25 25.56 4.63
N TYR A 633 1.35 25.78 5.36
CA TYR A 633 2.00 27.08 5.47
C TYR A 633 3.51 26.94 5.28
N LYS A 634 4.12 27.95 4.66
CA LYS A 634 5.56 28.09 4.47
C LYS A 634 6.06 29.36 5.14
N SER A 635 7.23 29.28 5.77
CA SER A 635 8.06 30.41 6.19
C SER A 635 9.47 30.25 5.63
N THR A 636 10.16 31.36 5.36
CA THR A 636 11.56 31.39 4.90
C THR A 636 12.43 32.25 5.84
N ASP A 637 11.95 32.53 7.05
CA ASP A 637 12.57 33.44 8.00
C ASP A 637 12.49 32.95 9.45
N TYR A 638 12.57 31.62 9.64
CA TYR A 638 12.42 30.93 10.92
C TYR A 638 11.04 31.15 11.58
N GLY A 639 9.98 31.21 10.78
CA GLY A 639 8.61 31.34 11.25
C GLY A 639 8.17 32.75 11.65
N LYS A 640 8.95 33.79 11.34
CA LYS A 640 8.55 35.18 11.65
C LYS A 640 7.39 35.63 10.76
N THR A 641 7.39 35.19 9.50
CA THR A 641 6.31 35.40 8.55
C THR A 641 5.91 34.09 7.88
N TRP A 642 4.61 33.95 7.60
CA TRP A 642 4.02 32.74 7.03
C TRP A 642 3.15 33.08 5.82
N LYS A 643 3.20 32.19 4.82
CA LYS A 643 2.34 32.21 3.64
C LYS A 643 1.58 30.89 3.56
N SER A 644 0.27 30.96 3.33
CA SER A 644 -0.52 29.76 2.99
C SER A 644 -0.19 29.29 1.58
N ILE A 645 -0.05 27.97 1.42
CA ILE A 645 0.41 27.31 0.20
C ILE A 645 -0.52 26.14 -0.16
N ASN A 646 -1.82 26.39 -0.31
CA ASN A 646 -2.86 25.35 -0.49
C ASN A 646 -3.44 25.24 -1.91
N ASN A 647 -3.06 26.15 -2.79
CA ASN A 647 -3.68 26.26 -4.12
C ASN A 647 -3.52 24.95 -4.91
N GLY A 648 -4.62 24.35 -5.35
CA GLY A 648 -4.63 23.07 -6.07
C GLY A 648 -5.07 21.85 -5.25
N ILE A 649 -5.08 21.95 -3.90
CA ILE A 649 -5.65 20.90 -3.04
C ILE A 649 -7.14 21.19 -2.80
N PRO A 650 -8.06 20.25 -3.10
CA PRO A 650 -9.50 20.47 -2.95
C PRO A 650 -9.98 20.39 -1.49
N TYR A 651 -11.14 21.00 -1.22
CA TYR A 651 -11.87 20.77 0.04
C TYR A 651 -12.20 19.29 0.20
N GLY A 652 -12.11 18.76 1.43
CA GLY A 652 -12.25 17.34 1.72
C GLY A 652 -10.91 16.61 1.79
N ALA A 653 -9.92 17.04 1.02
CA ALA A 653 -8.53 16.54 1.08
C ALA A 653 -7.70 17.32 2.12
N TYR A 654 -8.18 17.40 3.37
CA TYR A 654 -7.43 18.11 4.41
C TYR A 654 -6.04 17.52 4.60
N THR A 655 -5.08 18.39 4.89
CA THR A 655 -3.65 18.08 4.86
C THR A 655 -3.17 17.50 6.18
N ARG A 656 -2.30 16.49 6.12
CA ARG A 656 -1.72 15.81 7.29
C ARG A 656 -0.22 15.99 7.36
N VAL A 657 0.47 16.01 6.22
CA VAL A 657 1.94 16.07 6.16
C VAL A 657 2.39 16.82 4.92
N VAL A 658 3.54 17.48 5.02
CA VAL A 658 4.28 18.08 3.91
C VAL A 658 5.77 17.72 4.08
N ARG A 659 6.43 17.33 2.99
CA ARG A 659 7.87 17.03 2.93
C ARG A 659 8.47 17.77 1.74
N GLU A 660 9.69 18.27 1.90
CA GLU A 660 10.49 18.77 0.79
C GLU A 660 11.44 17.68 0.32
N ASP A 661 11.65 17.59 -0.98
CA ASP A 661 12.58 16.67 -1.60
C ASP A 661 14.01 16.94 -1.12
N GLN A 662 14.80 15.88 -0.91
CA GLN A 662 16.15 15.99 -0.36
C GLN A 662 17.18 16.52 -1.35
N ASP A 663 16.94 16.35 -2.66
CA ASP A 663 17.91 16.71 -3.70
C ASP A 663 17.43 17.86 -4.60
N GLN A 664 16.13 18.17 -4.60
CA GLN A 664 15.54 19.24 -5.41
C GLN A 664 14.78 20.27 -4.55
N GLU A 665 15.37 21.45 -4.37
CA GLU A 665 14.72 22.56 -3.66
C GLU A 665 13.40 22.97 -4.32
N GLY A 666 12.35 23.17 -3.52
CA GLY A 666 11.04 23.58 -3.98
C GLY A 666 10.15 22.46 -4.54
N LEU A 667 10.66 21.23 -4.71
CA LEU A 667 9.83 20.05 -4.96
C LEU A 667 9.26 19.56 -3.63
N LEU A 668 7.93 19.61 -3.49
CA LEU A 668 7.23 19.25 -2.26
C LEU A 668 6.24 18.11 -2.47
N TYR A 669 6.07 17.28 -1.46
CA TYR A 669 5.06 16.23 -1.39
C TYR A 669 4.13 16.48 -0.20
N ALA A 670 2.82 16.35 -0.41
CA ALA A 670 1.82 16.48 0.65
C ALA A 670 0.95 15.23 0.75
N GLY A 671 0.74 14.75 1.98
CA GLY A 671 -0.19 13.68 2.30
C GLY A 671 -1.48 14.26 2.87
N THR A 672 -2.63 13.79 2.38
CA THR A 672 -3.96 14.28 2.73
C THR A 672 -4.89 13.15 3.13
N GLU A 673 -6.13 13.48 3.50
CA GLU A 673 -7.17 12.51 3.76
C GLU A 673 -7.53 11.61 2.57
N GLN A 674 -7.30 12.08 1.34
CA GLN A 674 -7.74 11.38 0.12
C GLN A 674 -6.58 10.87 -0.73
N GLY A 675 -5.34 11.23 -0.43
CA GLY A 675 -4.20 10.86 -1.28
C GLY A 675 -2.97 11.75 -1.17
N VAL A 676 -2.09 11.62 -2.15
CA VAL A 676 -0.79 12.32 -2.25
C VAL A 676 -0.85 13.41 -3.33
N TYR A 677 -0.21 14.54 -3.04
CA TYR A 677 -0.07 15.69 -3.93
C TYR A 677 1.40 16.09 -4.08
N VAL A 678 1.76 16.65 -5.22
CA VAL A 678 3.09 17.18 -5.54
C VAL A 678 3.01 18.66 -5.89
N SER A 679 4.03 19.42 -5.52
CA SER A 679 4.21 20.82 -5.90
C SER A 679 5.60 21.00 -6.51
N TRP A 680 5.65 21.57 -7.71
CA TRP A 680 6.90 21.86 -8.44
C TRP A 680 7.47 23.25 -8.15
N ASP A 681 6.73 24.09 -7.43
CA ASP A 681 6.97 25.54 -7.31
C ASP A 681 6.99 26.02 -5.84
N ALA A 682 7.47 25.14 -4.95
CA ALA A 682 7.62 25.38 -3.52
C ALA A 682 6.31 25.76 -2.80
N GLY A 683 5.18 25.19 -3.25
CA GLY A 683 3.85 25.26 -2.67
C GLY A 683 2.94 26.33 -3.28
N ALA A 684 3.34 26.99 -4.37
CA ALA A 684 2.47 27.96 -5.02
C ALA A 684 1.30 27.28 -5.76
N SER A 685 1.48 26.05 -6.25
CA SER A 685 0.43 25.19 -6.78
C SER A 685 0.70 23.71 -6.53
N TRP A 686 -0.38 22.93 -6.36
CA TRP A 686 -0.34 21.49 -6.10
C TRP A 686 -1.14 20.73 -7.16
N GLU A 687 -0.63 19.54 -7.50
CA GLU A 687 -1.25 18.59 -8.41
C GLU A 687 -1.34 17.22 -7.73
N SER A 688 -2.35 16.42 -8.07
CA SER A 688 -2.47 15.06 -7.53
C SER A 688 -1.36 14.16 -8.07
N LEU A 689 -0.68 13.43 -7.19
CA LEU A 689 0.29 12.38 -7.49
C LEU A 689 -0.25 11.04 -6.94
N GLN A 690 -1.45 10.66 -7.38
CA GLN A 690 -2.16 9.48 -6.90
C GLN A 690 -1.66 8.20 -7.57
N LEU A 691 -1.47 8.23 -8.90
CA LEU A 691 -1.05 7.09 -9.71
C LEU A 691 -1.87 5.83 -9.41
N ASN A 692 -1.21 4.73 -9.02
CA ASN A 692 -1.82 3.47 -8.61
C ASN A 692 -2.03 3.34 -7.09
N LEU A 693 -1.72 4.38 -6.30
CA LEU A 693 -2.02 4.37 -4.87
C LEU A 693 -3.55 4.38 -4.68
N PRO A 694 -4.12 3.56 -3.78
CA PRO A 694 -5.55 3.59 -3.50
C PRO A 694 -5.97 4.89 -2.80
N ILE A 695 -7.25 5.25 -2.90
CA ILE A 695 -7.81 6.37 -2.12
C ILE A 695 -7.85 5.96 -0.65
N THR A 696 -6.95 6.51 0.15
CA THR A 696 -6.77 6.21 1.57
C THR A 696 -6.20 7.42 2.31
N PRO A 697 -6.47 7.58 3.62
CA PRO A 697 -5.82 8.63 4.40
C PRO A 697 -4.31 8.41 4.46
N ILE A 698 -3.55 9.44 4.11
CA ILE A 698 -2.08 9.47 4.17
C ILE A 698 -1.66 10.14 5.47
N THR A 699 -1.20 9.34 6.43
CA THR A 699 -0.95 9.78 7.80
C THR A 699 0.42 10.41 7.97
N ASP A 700 1.40 9.92 7.22
CA ASP A 700 2.76 10.46 7.18
C ASP A 700 3.45 10.13 5.86
N LEU A 701 4.47 10.92 5.53
CA LEU A 701 5.34 10.76 4.36
C LEU A 701 6.79 10.85 4.81
N LYS A 702 7.69 10.13 4.14
CA LYS A 702 9.13 10.24 4.36
C LYS A 702 9.90 10.14 3.04
N VAL A 703 10.66 11.18 2.72
CA VAL A 703 11.68 11.12 1.66
C VAL A 703 12.94 10.50 2.26
N HIS A 704 13.41 9.41 1.66
CA HIS A 704 14.59 8.70 2.15
C HIS A 704 15.26 7.90 1.03
N GLN A 705 16.58 8.10 0.86
CA GLN A 705 17.40 7.36 -0.11
C GLN A 705 16.81 7.34 -1.54
N GLY A 706 16.23 8.46 -1.99
CA GLY A 706 15.62 8.58 -3.32
C GLY A 706 14.22 7.96 -3.46
N ASP A 707 13.59 7.55 -2.36
CA ASP A 707 12.24 6.99 -2.34
C ASP A 707 11.28 7.90 -1.54
N LEU A 708 9.98 7.88 -1.89
CA LEU A 708 8.91 8.44 -1.07
C LEU A 708 8.14 7.31 -0.38
N ILE A 709 8.35 7.18 0.92
CA ILE A 709 7.68 6.20 1.77
C ILE A 709 6.37 6.80 2.27
N VAL A 710 5.30 6.01 2.21
CA VAL A 710 3.92 6.42 2.49
C VAL A 710 3.34 5.56 3.60
N ALA A 711 2.88 6.20 4.68
CA ALA A 711 2.09 5.56 5.73
C ALA A 711 0.63 5.83 5.46
N THR A 712 -0.16 4.76 5.44
CA THR A 712 -1.61 4.84 5.23
C THR A 712 -2.35 4.43 6.49
N SER A 713 -3.61 4.89 6.59
CA SER A 713 -4.59 4.29 7.48
C SER A 713 -5.41 3.26 6.73
N GLY A 714 -4.99 2.00 6.70
CA GLY A 714 -5.84 0.91 6.20
C GLY A 714 -5.36 0.24 4.92
N ARG A 715 -4.19 0.62 4.38
CA ARG A 715 -3.56 -0.02 3.21
C ARG A 715 -2.07 -0.33 3.44
N SER A 716 -1.63 -0.46 4.69
CA SER A 716 -0.23 -0.73 5.08
C SER A 716 0.77 0.32 4.55
N PHE A 717 2.07 0.01 4.48
CA PHE A 717 3.07 0.91 3.90
C PHE A 717 3.17 0.77 2.39
N TRP A 718 3.47 1.89 1.72
CA TRP A 718 3.78 1.94 0.30
C TRP A 718 5.08 2.71 0.06
N ILE A 719 5.72 2.45 -1.07
CA ILE A 719 6.91 3.19 -1.53
C ILE A 719 6.69 3.60 -2.98
N LEU A 720 6.94 4.88 -3.30
CA LEU A 720 7.23 5.32 -4.67
C LEU A 720 8.75 5.29 -4.83
N ASP A 721 9.25 4.33 -5.57
CA ASP A 721 10.67 4.25 -5.85
C ASP A 721 11.07 5.31 -6.90
N ASP A 722 12.33 5.72 -6.85
CA ASP A 722 12.97 6.58 -7.86
C ASP A 722 12.37 7.99 -8.05
N LEU A 723 12.51 8.83 -7.01
CA LEU A 723 12.17 10.26 -7.08
C LEU A 723 13.05 11.06 -8.06
N LYS A 724 14.15 10.50 -8.55
CA LYS A 724 15.07 11.17 -9.49
C LYS A 724 14.36 11.55 -10.79
N LEU A 725 13.36 10.78 -11.19
CA LEU A 725 12.48 11.12 -12.30
C LEU A 725 11.70 12.43 -12.05
N LEU A 726 11.09 12.58 -10.87
CA LEU A 726 10.31 13.76 -10.52
C LEU A 726 11.20 15.01 -10.43
N GLN A 727 12.42 14.87 -9.91
CA GLN A 727 13.42 15.94 -9.83
C GLN A 727 13.84 16.48 -11.22
N GLN A 728 13.73 15.67 -12.28
CA GLN A 728 14.06 16.02 -13.66
C GLN A 728 12.84 16.40 -14.50
N TYR A 729 11.64 16.41 -13.91
CA TYR A 729 10.42 16.70 -14.64
C TYR A 729 10.39 18.14 -15.17
N SER A 730 9.96 18.28 -16.41
CA SER A 730 9.59 19.56 -17.00
C SER A 730 8.28 19.39 -17.75
N ALA A 731 7.41 20.40 -17.75
CA ALA A 731 6.02 20.31 -18.22
C ALA A 731 5.86 20.20 -19.77
N ASN A 732 6.71 19.43 -20.46
CA ASN A 732 6.72 19.31 -21.91
C ASN A 732 6.85 17.84 -22.38
N ALA A 733 5.71 17.15 -22.51
CA ALA A 733 5.68 15.76 -22.95
C ALA A 733 5.92 15.54 -24.45
N ASP A 734 6.05 16.59 -25.26
CA ASP A 734 6.46 16.45 -26.66
C ASP A 734 7.99 16.44 -26.82
N GLN A 735 8.73 16.57 -25.72
CA GLN A 735 10.20 16.57 -25.74
C GLN A 735 10.76 15.16 -25.71
N PHE A 736 11.62 14.83 -26.69
CA PHE A 736 12.44 13.63 -26.57
C PHE A 736 13.46 13.79 -25.45
N GLN A 737 13.37 12.94 -24.42
CA GLN A 737 14.24 13.00 -23.26
C GLN A 737 14.53 11.60 -22.71
N LEU A 738 15.79 11.36 -22.36
CA LEU A 738 16.21 10.20 -21.58
C LEU A 738 16.60 10.70 -20.19
N PHE A 739 15.95 10.18 -19.14
CA PHE A 739 16.16 10.64 -17.77
C PHE A 739 17.33 9.91 -17.12
N GLU A 740 18.11 10.62 -16.30
CA GLU A 740 19.12 9.97 -15.44
C GLU A 740 18.41 9.10 -14.40
N PRO A 741 18.64 7.77 -14.37
CA PRO A 741 18.03 6.88 -13.38
C PRO A 741 18.65 7.04 -12.00
N LYS A 742 17.92 6.66 -10.94
CA LYS A 742 18.52 6.45 -9.61
C LYS A 742 19.62 5.39 -9.66
N ASN A 743 20.63 5.53 -8.79
CA ASN A 743 21.69 4.54 -8.64
C ASN A 743 21.10 3.16 -8.29
N ALA A 744 21.43 2.15 -9.08
CA ALA A 744 21.08 0.76 -8.80
C ALA A 744 22.12 0.15 -7.85
N ILE A 745 21.74 -0.88 -7.09
CA ILE A 745 22.68 -1.70 -6.31
C ILE A 745 22.94 -3.00 -7.07
N TYR A 746 24.17 -3.50 -7.05
CA TYR A 746 24.50 -4.84 -7.53
C TYR A 746 23.74 -5.89 -6.70
N GLY A 747 22.59 -6.32 -7.23
CA GLY A 747 21.54 -6.95 -6.46
C GLY A 747 21.26 -8.41 -6.81
N SER A 748 20.74 -9.15 -5.84
CA SER A 748 20.16 -10.49 -6.03
C SER A 748 18.79 -10.53 -5.37
N TRP A 749 17.75 -10.16 -6.13
CA TRP A 749 16.34 -10.32 -5.81
C TRP A 749 15.53 -10.33 -7.10
N TYR A 750 14.26 -10.68 -7.00
CA TYR A 750 13.31 -10.61 -8.10
C TYR A 750 12.16 -9.66 -7.74
N SER A 751 11.50 -9.14 -8.76
CA SER A 751 10.30 -8.32 -8.58
C SER A 751 9.44 -8.37 -9.83
N ALA A 752 8.12 -8.25 -9.65
CA ALA A 752 7.18 -7.95 -10.73
C ALA A 752 7.53 -6.63 -11.44
N LEU A 753 8.19 -5.68 -10.74
CA LEU A 753 8.66 -4.41 -11.29
C LEU A 753 9.90 -4.53 -12.19
N ASN A 754 10.49 -5.72 -12.34
CA ASN A 754 11.53 -5.95 -13.34
C ASN A 754 10.96 -5.83 -14.77
N GLY A 755 9.67 -6.09 -14.95
CA GLY A 755 8.95 -5.81 -16.19
C GLY A 755 8.47 -4.36 -16.27
N SER A 756 7.82 -3.99 -17.38
CA SER A 756 7.21 -2.66 -17.58
C SER A 756 5.72 -2.78 -17.90
N ASP A 757 5.02 -3.70 -17.21
CA ASP A 757 3.57 -3.88 -17.35
C ASP A 757 2.85 -2.59 -16.89
N PRO A 758 2.17 -1.86 -17.80
CA PRO A 758 1.48 -0.62 -17.46
C PRO A 758 0.28 -0.84 -16.52
N ASP A 759 -0.24 -2.06 -16.42
CA ASP A 759 -1.44 -2.37 -15.66
C ASP A 759 -1.12 -3.05 -14.31
N PHE A 760 0.15 -3.26 -14.00
CA PHE A 760 0.57 -3.64 -12.64
C PHE A 760 0.17 -2.56 -11.63
N ASP A 761 -0.52 -2.98 -10.56
CA ASP A 761 -1.12 -2.10 -9.56
C ASP A 761 -0.24 -1.89 -8.32
N GLY A 762 0.97 -2.47 -8.29
CA GLY A 762 1.89 -2.33 -7.16
C GLY A 762 1.57 -3.26 -5.98
N THR A 763 0.68 -4.23 -6.14
CA THR A 763 0.26 -5.13 -5.06
C THR A 763 0.46 -6.60 -5.42
N SER A 764 0.37 -7.45 -4.40
CA SER A 764 0.32 -8.91 -4.51
C SER A 764 -0.63 -9.44 -3.44
N THR A 765 -1.12 -10.67 -3.61
CA THR A 765 -2.21 -11.18 -2.78
C THR A 765 -1.83 -11.44 -1.32
N PHE A 766 -0.57 -11.79 -1.05
CA PHE A 766 -0.13 -12.21 0.29
C PHE A 766 1.16 -11.58 0.79
N GLU A 767 1.89 -10.89 -0.08
CA GLU A 767 3.24 -10.44 0.21
C GLU A 767 3.46 -9.06 -0.39
N GLY A 768 4.40 -8.33 0.21
CA GLY A 768 4.82 -7.04 -0.31
C GLY A 768 5.62 -7.19 -1.60
N VAL A 769 5.67 -6.13 -2.38
CA VAL A 769 6.36 -6.09 -3.66
C VAL A 769 7.77 -5.52 -3.47
N ASN A 770 8.78 -6.23 -3.99
CA ASN A 770 10.16 -5.75 -4.04
C ASN A 770 10.31 -4.60 -5.05
N PRO A 771 11.30 -3.71 -4.89
CA PRO A 771 11.68 -2.78 -5.95
C PRO A 771 12.25 -3.53 -7.16
N ALA A 772 12.35 -2.87 -8.31
CA ALA A 772 13.02 -3.47 -9.46
C ALA A 772 14.48 -3.83 -9.13
N ASN A 773 14.98 -4.94 -9.70
CA ASN A 773 16.39 -5.31 -9.63
C ASN A 773 17.09 -4.90 -10.93
N GLY A 774 17.79 -3.78 -10.90
CA GLY A 774 18.47 -3.22 -12.06
C GLY A 774 18.38 -1.70 -12.09
N SER A 775 18.78 -1.11 -13.21
CA SER A 775 18.60 0.32 -13.49
C SER A 775 17.22 0.57 -14.09
N GLU A 776 16.38 1.34 -13.40
CA GLU A 776 15.07 1.77 -13.89
C GLU A 776 15.22 2.97 -14.82
N ILE A 777 15.09 2.74 -16.12
CA ILE A 777 15.32 3.73 -17.17
C ILE A 777 13.98 4.31 -17.60
N TYR A 778 13.82 5.61 -17.41
CA TYR A 778 12.68 6.37 -17.91
C TYR A 778 13.07 7.18 -19.14
N TYR A 779 12.17 7.26 -20.11
CA TYR A 779 12.34 8.09 -21.30
C TYR A 779 11.01 8.63 -21.81
N ASN A 780 11.00 9.90 -22.23
CA ASN A 780 9.84 10.54 -22.83
C ASN A 780 9.97 10.57 -24.35
N LEU A 781 8.91 10.16 -25.05
CA LEU A 781 8.87 10.15 -26.52
C LEU A 781 7.81 11.13 -27.06
N PRO A 782 8.14 11.91 -28.10
CA PRO A 782 7.10 12.58 -28.88
C PRO A 782 6.25 11.55 -29.61
N LYS A 783 5.14 11.99 -30.20
CA LYS A 783 4.38 11.14 -31.12
C LYS A 783 5.27 10.70 -32.30
N LEU A 784 5.62 9.42 -32.33
CA LEU A 784 6.41 8.83 -33.40
C LEU A 784 5.54 8.60 -34.65
N LYS A 785 6.19 8.57 -35.82
CA LYS A 785 5.53 8.10 -37.05
C LYS A 785 5.46 6.59 -37.02
N ASP A 786 4.34 6.02 -37.47
CA ASP A 786 4.19 4.58 -37.69
C ASP A 786 5.43 4.05 -38.44
N SER A 787 6.03 2.96 -37.95
CA SER A 787 7.26 2.28 -38.45
C SER A 787 8.65 2.78 -38.01
N ILE A 788 8.77 3.81 -37.18
CA ILE A 788 10.09 4.18 -36.61
C ILE A 788 10.35 3.35 -35.34
N ALA A 789 11.34 2.47 -35.41
CA ALA A 789 11.87 1.78 -34.24
C ALA A 789 12.79 2.69 -33.41
N ILE A 790 12.84 2.43 -32.12
CA ILE A 790 13.80 3.06 -31.20
C ILE A 790 14.82 2.02 -30.72
N GLU A 791 16.00 2.50 -30.34
CA GLU A 791 17.10 1.66 -29.86
C GLU A 791 17.77 2.30 -28.64
N LEU A 792 17.89 1.51 -27.57
CA LEU A 792 18.67 1.85 -26.38
C LEU A 792 19.99 1.07 -26.43
N THR A 793 21.12 1.78 -26.43
CA THR A 793 22.45 1.17 -26.34
C THR A 793 23.08 1.49 -24.99
N ILE A 794 23.75 0.49 -24.41
CA ILE A 794 24.40 0.58 -23.10
C ILE A 794 25.89 0.33 -23.30
N LYS A 795 26.71 1.27 -22.84
CA LYS A 795 28.17 1.22 -23.02
C LYS A 795 28.90 1.46 -21.72
N THR A 796 30.10 0.90 -21.61
CA THR A 796 31.10 1.33 -20.62
C THR A 796 31.53 2.78 -20.87
N GLN A 797 32.24 3.37 -19.91
CA GLN A 797 32.80 4.73 -20.09
C GLN A 797 33.82 4.84 -21.23
N ASP A 798 34.51 3.75 -21.59
CA ASP A 798 35.45 3.73 -22.72
C ASP A 798 34.78 3.53 -24.10
N GLY A 799 33.45 3.37 -24.11
CA GLY A 799 32.64 3.24 -25.33
C GLY A 799 32.41 1.81 -25.81
N THR A 800 32.88 0.80 -25.06
CA THR A 800 32.60 -0.62 -25.35
C THR A 800 31.11 -0.91 -25.19
N LEU A 801 30.50 -1.55 -26.19
CA LEU A 801 29.09 -1.95 -26.14
C LEU A 801 28.89 -3.12 -25.17
N ILE A 802 27.98 -2.91 -24.22
CA ILE A 802 27.54 -3.94 -23.27
C ILE A 802 26.32 -4.65 -23.82
N ASN A 803 25.24 -3.91 -24.10
CA ASN A 803 23.96 -4.47 -24.54
C ASN A 803 23.18 -3.43 -25.35
N SER A 804 22.17 -3.88 -26.10
CA SER A 804 21.27 -3.04 -26.88
C SER A 804 19.86 -3.61 -26.91
N PHE A 805 18.85 -2.76 -26.77
CA PHE A 805 17.44 -3.13 -26.80
C PHE A 805 16.72 -2.34 -27.89
N SER A 806 15.80 -2.99 -28.60
CA SER A 806 14.98 -2.36 -29.66
C SER A 806 13.51 -2.40 -29.30
N SER A 807 12.72 -1.47 -29.86
CA SER A 807 11.26 -1.61 -29.87
C SER A 807 10.75 -2.69 -30.82
N ASN A 808 11.56 -3.11 -31.80
CA ASN A 808 11.19 -4.19 -32.69
C ASN A 808 11.51 -5.52 -32.02
N ALA A 809 10.49 -6.36 -31.88
CA ALA A 809 10.70 -7.76 -31.53
C ALA A 809 11.50 -8.47 -32.63
N ASP A 810 12.29 -9.47 -32.25
CA ASP A 810 12.95 -10.35 -33.22
C ASP A 810 11.91 -11.23 -33.92
N GLU A 811 11.65 -10.96 -35.20
CA GLU A 811 10.71 -11.71 -36.03
C GLU A 811 11.13 -13.17 -36.23
N ASN A 812 12.42 -13.49 -36.03
CA ASN A 812 12.94 -14.85 -36.14
C ASN A 812 12.92 -15.61 -34.81
N PHE A 813 12.56 -14.96 -33.70
CA PHE A 813 12.48 -15.64 -32.41
C PHE A 813 11.32 -16.62 -32.38
N SER A 814 11.63 -17.87 -32.03
CA SER A 814 10.63 -18.90 -31.79
C SER A 814 10.86 -19.50 -30.42
N ALA A 815 9.88 -19.38 -29.53
CA ALA A 815 9.93 -20.02 -28.22
C ALA A 815 9.89 -21.55 -28.37
N TYR A 816 10.73 -22.24 -27.61
CA TYR A 816 10.70 -23.69 -27.44
C TYR A 816 11.18 -24.05 -26.04
N ALA A 817 10.81 -25.23 -25.54
CA ALA A 817 11.16 -25.65 -24.19
C ALA A 817 12.69 -25.77 -24.04
N GLY A 818 13.23 -25.18 -22.96
CA GLY A 818 14.67 -25.16 -22.69
C GLY A 818 15.48 -24.27 -23.64
N GLY A 819 14.83 -23.34 -24.36
CA GLY A 819 15.49 -22.29 -25.14
C GLY A 819 15.61 -20.97 -24.37
N PRO A 820 16.27 -19.96 -24.96
CA PRO A 820 16.36 -18.61 -24.40
C PRO A 820 14.99 -17.92 -24.34
N SER A 821 14.88 -16.90 -23.49
CA SER A 821 13.70 -16.02 -23.47
C SER A 821 13.74 -15.06 -24.67
N PRO A 822 12.60 -14.45 -25.05
CA PRO A 822 12.65 -13.35 -26.01
C PRO A 822 13.36 -12.15 -25.39
N THR A 823 14.17 -11.47 -26.18
CA THR A 823 14.79 -10.21 -25.75
C THR A 823 13.71 -9.18 -25.40
N PRO A 824 13.82 -8.50 -24.24
CA PRO A 824 12.88 -7.44 -23.86
C PRO A 824 12.84 -6.31 -24.89
N THR A 825 11.63 -5.84 -25.21
CA THR A 825 11.43 -4.73 -26.16
C THR A 825 11.16 -3.41 -25.46
N LEU A 826 11.56 -2.31 -26.11
CA LEU A 826 11.23 -0.95 -25.66
C LEU A 826 9.81 -0.55 -26.07
N SER A 827 9.09 0.11 -25.16
CA SER A 827 7.80 0.74 -25.47
C SER A 827 7.98 1.98 -26.35
N VAL A 828 7.02 2.23 -27.24
CA VAL A 828 7.03 3.35 -28.21
C VAL A 828 5.84 4.29 -28.02
N ASP A 829 5.23 4.25 -26.84
CA ASP A 829 4.06 5.07 -26.53
C ASP A 829 4.46 6.55 -26.48
N GLN A 830 3.55 7.43 -26.94
CA GLN A 830 3.75 8.87 -26.77
C GLN A 830 3.72 9.22 -25.28
N GLY A 831 4.70 10.01 -24.83
CA GLY A 831 4.86 10.41 -23.43
C GLY A 831 5.91 9.56 -22.71
N LEU A 832 5.76 9.43 -21.40
CA LEU A 832 6.72 8.74 -20.54
C LEU A 832 6.62 7.22 -20.73
N ASN A 833 7.78 6.58 -20.87
CA ASN A 833 7.95 5.14 -20.94
C ASN A 833 8.97 4.71 -19.88
N ARG A 834 8.92 3.42 -19.49
CA ARG A 834 9.80 2.80 -18.51
C ARG A 834 10.42 1.54 -19.10
N PHE A 835 11.66 1.25 -18.74
CA PHE A 835 12.37 0.02 -19.05
C PHE A 835 13.34 -0.31 -17.91
N VAL A 836 13.54 -1.58 -17.58
CA VAL A 836 14.52 -1.98 -16.56
C VAL A 836 15.66 -2.73 -17.22
N TRP A 837 16.87 -2.21 -17.09
CA TRP A 837 18.06 -2.98 -17.41
C TRP A 837 18.55 -3.72 -16.16
N ASP A 838 18.47 -5.05 -16.20
CA ASP A 838 18.87 -5.97 -15.13
C ASP A 838 20.39 -6.05 -14.89
N GLY A 839 21.17 -5.24 -15.61
CA GLY A 839 22.63 -5.22 -15.51
C GLY A 839 23.31 -6.37 -16.26
N ARG A 840 22.62 -7.12 -17.12
CA ARG A 840 23.21 -8.25 -17.84
C ARG A 840 23.69 -7.92 -19.25
N TYR A 841 24.71 -8.66 -19.67
CA TYR A 841 25.12 -8.81 -21.07
C TYR A 841 24.01 -9.52 -21.89
N PRO A 842 24.06 -9.47 -23.24
CA PRO A 842 23.01 -10.02 -24.09
C PRO A 842 22.77 -11.51 -23.84
N GLU A 843 21.54 -11.95 -24.05
CA GLU A 843 21.21 -13.38 -24.02
C GLU A 843 21.98 -14.15 -25.10
N LEU A 844 22.34 -15.38 -24.76
CA LEU A 844 23.06 -16.29 -25.62
C LEU A 844 22.09 -16.97 -26.60
N PRO A 845 22.51 -17.22 -27.86
CA PRO A 845 21.66 -17.89 -28.83
C PRO A 845 21.36 -19.33 -28.41
N GLY A 846 20.13 -19.77 -28.62
CA GLY A 846 19.71 -21.16 -28.45
C GLY A 846 20.00 -22.05 -29.67
N VAL A 847 19.72 -23.34 -29.53
CA VAL A 847 19.64 -24.30 -30.65
C VAL A 847 18.16 -24.70 -30.82
N PRO A 848 17.46 -24.18 -31.85
CA PRO A 848 16.02 -24.42 -32.03
C PRO A 848 15.63 -25.90 -31.94
N GLY A 849 14.64 -26.18 -31.09
CA GLY A 849 14.09 -27.52 -30.90
C GLY A 849 14.97 -28.48 -30.10
N VAL A 850 16.05 -28.00 -29.47
CA VAL A 850 16.90 -28.76 -28.55
C VAL A 850 16.71 -28.22 -27.14
N TYR A 851 16.21 -29.07 -26.25
CA TYR A 851 16.12 -28.72 -24.83
C TYR A 851 17.50 -28.82 -24.18
N ILE A 852 17.97 -27.74 -23.55
CA ILE A 852 19.16 -27.72 -22.70
C ILE A 852 18.74 -27.20 -21.32
N GLU A 853 19.01 -27.96 -20.26
CA GLU A 853 18.79 -27.51 -18.87
C GLU A 853 19.91 -26.53 -18.45
N ALA A 854 19.81 -25.29 -18.91
CA ALA A 854 20.79 -24.24 -18.69
C ALA A 854 20.16 -22.85 -18.74
N SER A 855 20.84 -21.85 -18.19
CA SER A 855 20.51 -20.44 -18.38
C SER A 855 21.23 -19.89 -19.61
N TYR A 856 20.50 -19.15 -20.43
CA TYR A 856 21.02 -18.40 -21.58
C TYR A 856 21.30 -16.93 -21.24
N ALA A 857 21.05 -16.48 -20.02
CA ALA A 857 21.30 -15.11 -19.62
C ALA A 857 22.81 -14.81 -19.65
N GLY A 858 23.19 -13.64 -20.17
CA GLY A 858 24.54 -13.13 -20.04
C GLY A 858 24.87 -12.80 -18.59
N HIS A 859 26.17 -12.79 -18.24
CA HIS A 859 26.64 -12.43 -16.92
C HIS A 859 26.29 -11.00 -16.54
N LYS A 860 26.33 -10.68 -15.25
CA LYS A 860 26.11 -9.31 -14.76
C LYS A 860 27.35 -8.45 -14.96
N VAL A 861 27.15 -7.18 -15.28
CA VAL A 861 28.20 -6.17 -15.28
C VAL A 861 28.68 -5.88 -13.85
N ALA A 862 29.93 -5.43 -13.72
CA ALA A 862 30.49 -5.00 -12.45
C ALA A 862 29.82 -3.71 -11.92
N PRO A 863 29.95 -3.38 -10.63
CA PRO A 863 29.68 -2.04 -10.15
C PRO A 863 30.49 -0.99 -10.92
N GLY A 864 29.84 0.10 -11.35
CA GLY A 864 30.43 1.12 -12.20
C GLY A 864 29.40 2.05 -12.82
N THR A 865 29.87 2.96 -13.67
CA THR A 865 29.02 3.89 -14.42
C THR A 865 28.98 3.51 -15.89
N TYR A 866 27.77 3.50 -16.45
CA TYR A 866 27.47 3.10 -17.82
C TYR A 866 26.79 4.24 -18.56
N THR A 867 27.09 4.40 -19.84
CA THR A 867 26.44 5.37 -20.72
C THR A 867 25.23 4.71 -21.38
N LEU A 868 24.05 5.28 -21.16
CA LEU A 868 22.82 4.92 -21.83
C LEU A 868 22.61 5.87 -23.00
N THR A 869 22.32 5.37 -24.20
CA THR A 869 21.99 6.19 -25.37
C THR A 869 20.74 5.66 -26.04
N LEU A 870 19.66 6.45 -25.99
CA LEU A 870 18.41 6.17 -26.67
C LEU A 870 18.38 6.92 -28.02
N THR A 871 18.04 6.22 -29.08
CA THR A 871 18.03 6.75 -30.45
C THR A 871 16.70 6.45 -31.13
N TYR A 872 16.15 7.42 -31.86
CA TYR A 872 15.10 7.18 -32.85
C TYR A 872 15.33 8.03 -34.10
N GLY A 873 15.35 7.39 -35.27
CA GLY A 873 15.65 8.07 -36.52
C GLY A 873 17.04 8.72 -36.54
N ARG A 874 17.10 10.06 -36.46
CA ARG A 874 18.36 10.84 -36.39
C ARG A 874 18.58 11.54 -35.04
N GLU A 875 17.62 11.41 -34.13
CA GLU A 875 17.67 12.02 -32.81
C GLU A 875 18.27 11.01 -31.83
N SER A 876 19.13 11.49 -30.93
CA SER A 876 19.72 10.67 -29.87
C SER A 876 19.81 11.48 -28.58
N GLN A 877 19.57 10.82 -27.45
CA GLN A 877 19.80 11.37 -26.11
C GLN A 877 20.64 10.38 -25.32
N SER A 878 21.56 10.90 -24.50
CA SER A 878 22.43 10.08 -23.66
C SER A 878 22.39 10.55 -22.22
N THR A 879 22.49 9.60 -21.30
CA THR A 879 22.62 9.83 -19.86
C THR A 879 23.51 8.75 -19.25
N THR A 880 23.74 8.79 -17.94
CA THR A 880 24.52 7.80 -17.20
C THR A 880 23.66 7.00 -16.23
N ALA A 881 23.91 5.70 -16.13
CA ALA A 881 23.41 4.84 -15.06
C ALA A 881 24.58 4.38 -14.19
N THR A 882 24.41 4.39 -12.87
CA THR A 882 25.46 3.93 -11.93
C THR A 882 24.95 2.73 -11.14
N ILE A 883 25.75 1.66 -11.13
CA ILE A 883 25.55 0.46 -10.31
C ILE A 883 26.55 0.51 -9.16
N LEU A 884 26.06 0.60 -7.93
CA LEU A 884 26.87 0.60 -6.72
C LEU A 884 27.16 -0.82 -6.25
N PRO A 885 28.32 -1.07 -5.61
CA PRO A 885 28.57 -2.34 -4.96
C PRO A 885 27.54 -2.60 -3.86
N ASN A 886 27.18 -3.86 -3.66
CA ASN A 886 26.35 -4.24 -2.52
C ASN A 886 27.18 -4.06 -1.23
N PRO A 887 26.75 -3.21 -0.28
CA PRO A 887 27.52 -2.94 0.93
C PRO A 887 27.67 -4.16 1.86
N ASN A 888 26.88 -5.21 1.64
CA ASN A 888 26.97 -6.47 2.39
C ASN A 888 27.91 -7.50 1.75
N LEU A 889 28.54 -7.20 0.60
CA LEU A 889 29.51 -8.07 -0.07
C LEU A 889 30.94 -7.61 0.17
N ASP A 890 31.81 -8.55 0.56
CA ASP A 890 33.26 -8.37 0.67
C ASP A 890 33.95 -8.93 -0.59
N ILE A 891 33.85 -8.15 -1.67
CA ILE A 891 34.44 -8.41 -3.00
C ILE A 891 35.00 -7.10 -3.54
N ASP A 892 36.19 -7.17 -4.13
CA ASP A 892 36.85 -5.99 -4.71
C ASP A 892 36.75 -5.96 -6.26
N ALA A 893 37.23 -4.87 -6.86
CA ALA A 893 37.18 -4.68 -8.31
C ALA A 893 37.99 -5.74 -9.09
N THR A 894 39.01 -6.36 -8.50
CA THR A 894 39.83 -7.37 -9.18
C THR A 894 39.11 -8.70 -9.32
N ASP A 895 38.27 -9.06 -8.35
CA ASP A 895 37.38 -10.23 -8.45
C ASP A 895 36.35 -10.04 -9.57
N PHE A 896 35.72 -8.86 -9.65
CA PHE A 896 34.78 -8.52 -10.73
C PHE A 896 35.45 -8.60 -12.12
N GLU A 897 36.66 -8.05 -12.26
CA GLU A 897 37.41 -8.08 -13.51
C GLU A 897 37.73 -9.52 -13.94
N ALA A 898 38.29 -10.33 -13.02
CA ALA A 898 38.63 -11.71 -13.32
C ALA A 898 37.40 -12.56 -13.69
N TYR A 899 36.26 -12.31 -13.04
CA TYR A 899 34.98 -12.92 -13.38
C TYR A 899 34.49 -12.49 -14.76
N HIS A 900 34.53 -11.18 -15.07
CA HIS A 900 34.15 -10.65 -16.38
C HIS A 900 34.99 -11.24 -17.52
N GLU A 901 36.33 -11.23 -17.38
CA GLU A 901 37.25 -11.77 -18.39
C GLU A 901 36.93 -13.23 -18.73
N LEU A 902 36.66 -14.06 -17.71
CA LEU A 902 36.35 -15.47 -17.91
C LEU A 902 34.97 -15.66 -18.53
N MET A 903 33.94 -15.02 -17.98
CA MET A 903 32.55 -15.16 -18.46
C MET A 903 32.39 -14.69 -19.90
N ASN A 904 32.97 -13.53 -20.25
CA ASN A 904 32.93 -13.00 -21.61
C ASN A 904 33.52 -14.00 -22.62
N VAL A 905 34.62 -14.68 -22.29
CA VAL A 905 35.19 -15.71 -23.17
C VAL A 905 34.28 -16.94 -23.26
N MET A 906 33.70 -17.40 -22.14
CA MET A 906 32.77 -18.53 -22.14
C MET A 906 31.54 -18.26 -23.03
N GLU A 907 30.95 -17.07 -22.91
CA GLU A 907 29.78 -16.64 -23.66
C GLU A 907 30.06 -16.53 -25.16
N GLN A 908 31.19 -15.93 -25.55
CA GLN A 908 31.64 -15.89 -26.94
C GLN A 908 31.80 -17.30 -27.54
N ARG A 909 32.24 -18.26 -26.72
CA ARG A 909 32.41 -19.65 -27.15
C ARG A 909 31.07 -20.36 -27.33
N VAL A 910 30.12 -20.19 -26.41
CA VAL A 910 28.75 -20.73 -26.57
C VAL A 910 28.09 -20.14 -27.82
N THR A 911 28.18 -18.83 -28.02
CA THR A 911 27.65 -18.15 -29.20
C THR A 911 28.24 -18.73 -30.49
N ALA A 912 29.56 -18.93 -30.55
CA ALA A 912 30.21 -19.54 -31.70
C ALA A 912 29.77 -21.00 -31.93
N MET A 913 29.60 -21.78 -30.86
CA MET A 913 29.12 -23.17 -30.94
C MET A 913 27.71 -23.24 -31.51
N HIS A 914 26.76 -22.50 -30.90
CA HIS A 914 25.36 -22.57 -31.29
C HIS A 914 25.12 -21.97 -32.67
N THR A 915 25.83 -20.90 -33.03
CA THR A 915 25.80 -20.36 -34.40
C THR A 915 26.22 -21.42 -35.43
N LEU A 916 27.35 -22.09 -35.19
CA LEU A 916 27.84 -23.13 -36.09
C LEU A 916 26.88 -24.33 -36.16
N VAL A 917 26.31 -24.75 -35.03
CA VAL A 917 25.27 -25.81 -34.97
C VAL A 917 24.05 -25.42 -35.79
N ASN A 918 23.53 -24.21 -35.63
CA ASN A 918 22.36 -23.74 -36.34
C ASN A 918 22.60 -23.59 -37.85
N GLN A 919 23.77 -23.08 -38.25
CA GLN A 919 24.15 -22.97 -39.67
C GLN A 919 24.28 -24.35 -40.34
N LEU A 920 24.98 -25.30 -39.71
CA LEU A 920 25.14 -26.65 -40.24
C LEU A 920 23.82 -27.43 -40.26
N LYS A 921 22.94 -27.20 -39.27
CA LYS A 921 21.60 -27.80 -39.26
C LYS A 921 20.72 -27.26 -40.38
N THR A 922 20.75 -25.95 -40.62
CA THR A 922 20.04 -25.33 -41.75
C THR A 922 20.52 -25.91 -43.07
N ALA A 923 21.84 -26.05 -43.25
CA ALA A 923 22.40 -26.67 -44.46
C ALA A 923 21.98 -28.14 -44.63
N GLU A 924 21.93 -28.92 -43.53
CA GLU A 924 21.44 -30.31 -43.54
C GLU A 924 19.99 -30.39 -44.03
N GLU A 925 19.11 -29.55 -43.48
CA GLU A 925 17.69 -29.50 -43.85
C GLU A 925 17.49 -29.09 -45.31
N GLU A 926 18.27 -28.12 -45.80
CA GLU A 926 18.26 -27.69 -47.20
C GLU A 926 18.72 -28.82 -48.15
N ILE A 927 19.81 -29.53 -47.82
CA ILE A 927 20.26 -30.69 -48.60
C ILE A 927 19.18 -31.78 -48.59
N ALA A 928 18.61 -32.09 -47.43
CA ALA A 928 17.57 -33.10 -47.28
C ALA A 928 16.33 -32.76 -48.11
N SER A 929 15.93 -31.49 -48.16
CA SER A 929 14.81 -31.01 -48.99
C SER A 929 15.11 -31.10 -50.50
N LEU A 930 16.38 -31.02 -50.88
CA LEU A 930 16.84 -31.07 -52.26
C LEU A 930 16.95 -32.50 -52.80
N LEU A 931 17.29 -33.47 -51.95
CA LEU A 931 17.50 -34.88 -52.35
C LEU A 931 16.33 -35.48 -53.18
N PRO A 932 15.05 -35.31 -52.82
CA PRO A 932 13.93 -35.80 -53.63
C PRO A 932 13.91 -35.20 -55.05
N LYS A 933 14.23 -33.92 -55.20
CA LYS A 933 14.29 -33.23 -56.50
C LYS A 933 15.43 -33.76 -57.36
N LEU A 934 16.57 -34.07 -56.75
CA LEU A 934 17.73 -34.66 -57.45
C LEU A 934 17.45 -36.10 -57.88
N LYS A 935 16.77 -36.89 -57.04
CA LYS A 935 16.30 -38.25 -57.37
C LYS A 935 15.36 -38.21 -58.58
N ALA A 936 14.41 -37.28 -58.62
CA ALA A 936 13.50 -37.11 -59.77
C ALA A 936 14.21 -36.72 -61.08
N LYS A 937 15.37 -36.04 -60.99
CA LYS A 937 16.21 -35.68 -62.13
C LYS A 937 17.24 -36.76 -62.52
N ASN A 938 17.22 -37.94 -61.88
CA ASN A 938 18.22 -39.01 -62.05
C ASN A 938 19.67 -38.56 -61.83
N ALA A 939 19.90 -37.59 -60.93
CA ALA A 939 21.23 -37.06 -60.62
C ALA A 939 21.94 -37.92 -59.55
N THR A 940 22.14 -39.22 -59.81
CA THR A 940 22.56 -40.22 -58.81
C THR A 940 23.83 -39.84 -58.03
N ALA A 941 24.87 -39.33 -58.72
CA ALA A 941 26.10 -38.90 -58.05
C ALA A 941 25.90 -37.71 -57.09
N LEU A 942 24.97 -36.79 -57.38
CA LEU A 942 24.66 -35.67 -56.48
C LEU A 942 23.79 -36.11 -55.29
N VAL A 943 22.97 -37.15 -55.48
CA VAL A 943 22.21 -37.77 -54.40
C VAL A 943 23.17 -38.46 -53.42
N GLU A 944 24.10 -39.29 -53.92
CA GLU A 944 25.09 -39.98 -53.08
C GLU A 944 25.99 -38.99 -52.33
N GLN A 945 26.44 -37.92 -52.99
CA GLN A 945 27.22 -36.87 -52.35
C GLN A 945 26.43 -36.12 -51.27
N GLY A 946 25.15 -35.83 -51.52
CA GLY A 946 24.27 -35.16 -50.56
C GLY A 946 23.96 -36.05 -49.35
N GLU A 947 23.65 -37.32 -49.57
CA GLU A 947 23.42 -38.30 -48.50
C GLU A 947 24.68 -38.51 -47.65
N ALA A 948 25.86 -38.58 -48.27
CA ALA A 948 27.13 -38.65 -47.54
C ALA A 948 27.41 -37.38 -46.73
N LEU A 949 27.08 -36.19 -47.27
CA LEU A 949 27.24 -34.93 -46.54
C LEU A 949 26.26 -34.82 -45.37
N ILE A 950 25.00 -35.23 -45.53
CA ILE A 950 24.02 -35.31 -44.43
C ILE A 950 24.52 -36.23 -43.31
N ASN A 951 25.11 -37.38 -43.65
CA ASN A 951 25.66 -38.28 -42.64
C ASN A 951 26.79 -37.64 -41.85
N ASP A 952 27.70 -36.92 -42.51
CA ASP A 952 28.78 -36.19 -41.83
C ASP A 952 28.24 -35.05 -40.96
N LEU A 953 27.23 -34.31 -41.45
CA LEU A 953 26.55 -33.24 -40.70
C LEU A 953 25.87 -33.80 -39.44
N ASN A 954 25.11 -34.88 -39.57
CA ASN A 954 24.44 -35.54 -38.44
C ASN A 954 25.44 -36.15 -37.44
N ALA A 955 26.56 -36.70 -37.95
CA ALA A 955 27.61 -37.25 -37.09
C ALA A 955 28.24 -36.15 -36.23
N TRP A 956 28.53 -34.98 -36.80
CA TRP A 956 29.05 -33.84 -36.05
C TRP A 956 28.00 -33.24 -35.10
N ASP A 957 26.75 -33.03 -35.55
CA ASP A 957 25.65 -32.51 -34.73
C ASP A 957 25.40 -33.36 -33.48
N SER A 958 25.47 -34.69 -33.61
CA SER A 958 25.30 -35.63 -32.48
C SER A 958 26.39 -35.56 -31.40
N LYS A 959 27.55 -34.96 -31.71
CA LYS A 959 28.61 -34.64 -30.73
C LYS A 959 28.30 -33.34 -30.00
N MET A 960 27.64 -32.40 -30.66
CA MET A 960 27.37 -31.06 -30.16
C MET A 960 26.11 -30.99 -29.32
N VAL A 961 24.99 -31.55 -29.79
CA VAL A 961 23.66 -31.38 -29.19
C VAL A 961 22.85 -32.69 -29.09
N GLN A 962 21.94 -32.76 -28.11
CA GLN A 962 21.04 -33.89 -27.89
C GLN A 962 19.63 -33.58 -28.42
N ARG A 963 19.36 -33.86 -29.70
CA ARG A 963 18.06 -33.54 -30.33
C ARG A 963 16.87 -34.40 -29.89
N LYS A 964 17.10 -35.44 -29.09
CA LYS A 964 16.02 -36.25 -28.50
C LYS A 964 15.39 -35.57 -27.29
N SER A 965 16.15 -34.69 -26.61
CA SER A 965 15.64 -33.94 -25.46
C SER A 965 14.82 -32.75 -25.92
N LYS A 966 13.54 -32.74 -25.58
CA LYS A 966 12.56 -31.72 -25.98
C LYS A 966 11.77 -31.16 -24.80
N ALA A 967 11.91 -31.74 -23.61
CA ALA A 967 11.25 -31.31 -22.38
C ALA A 967 12.19 -31.45 -21.17
N TYR A 968 11.77 -30.87 -20.05
CA TYR A 968 12.52 -30.81 -18.79
C TYR A 968 13.16 -32.15 -18.40
N ASP A 969 12.37 -33.20 -18.22
CA ASP A 969 12.89 -34.51 -17.76
C ASP A 969 13.54 -35.37 -18.87
N ASP A 970 13.58 -34.91 -20.13
CA ASP A 970 14.23 -35.69 -21.20
C ASP A 970 15.76 -35.75 -21.01
N VAL A 971 16.36 -34.76 -20.35
CA VAL A 971 17.80 -34.73 -20.06
C VAL A 971 18.23 -35.85 -19.11
N GLU A 972 17.30 -36.46 -18.37
CA GLU A 972 17.56 -37.67 -17.59
C GLU A 972 17.61 -38.94 -18.45
N ASN A 973 16.87 -38.95 -19.58
CA ASN A 973 16.73 -40.09 -20.48
C ASN A 973 17.80 -40.12 -21.58
N PHE A 974 18.30 -38.96 -21.99
CA PHE A 974 19.26 -38.83 -23.07
C PHE A 974 20.48 -38.05 -22.62
N GLU A 975 21.65 -38.66 -22.79
CA GLU A 975 22.94 -38.07 -22.41
C GLU A 975 23.15 -36.71 -23.10
N ASN A 976 23.44 -35.69 -22.28
CA ASN A 976 23.82 -34.35 -22.71
C ASN A 976 25.12 -34.37 -23.54
N LYS A 977 25.20 -33.46 -24.51
CA LYS A 977 26.30 -33.36 -25.46
C LYS A 977 27.16 -32.12 -25.20
N PHE A 978 28.17 -31.91 -26.05
CA PHE A 978 29.26 -30.97 -25.76
C PHE A 978 28.77 -29.56 -25.39
N SER A 979 27.81 -28.98 -26.13
CA SER A 979 27.37 -27.61 -25.86
C SER A 979 26.59 -27.49 -24.55
N ALA A 980 25.76 -28.47 -24.20
CA ALA A 980 25.05 -28.52 -22.92
C ALA A 980 26.03 -28.63 -21.73
N ASN A 981 27.06 -29.49 -21.85
CA ASN A 981 28.10 -29.60 -20.82
C ASN A 981 28.93 -28.30 -20.71
N TYR A 982 29.17 -27.60 -21.82
CA TYR A 982 29.91 -26.35 -21.80
C TYR A 982 29.10 -25.24 -21.13
N MET A 983 27.82 -25.12 -21.49
CA MET A 983 26.88 -24.21 -20.82
C MET A 983 26.76 -24.52 -19.34
N PHE A 984 26.78 -25.80 -18.94
CA PHE A 984 26.79 -26.16 -17.53
C PHE A 984 28.00 -25.57 -16.79
N VAL A 985 29.23 -25.71 -17.32
CA VAL A 985 30.43 -25.10 -16.70
C VAL A 985 30.32 -23.57 -16.65
N MET A 986 29.77 -22.96 -17.68
CA MET A 986 29.51 -21.52 -17.72
C MET A 986 28.49 -21.09 -16.67
N ASN A 987 27.34 -21.75 -16.56
CA ASN A 987 26.33 -21.43 -15.55
C ASN A 987 26.78 -21.77 -14.11
N GLN A 988 27.70 -22.73 -13.93
CA GLN A 988 28.37 -22.96 -12.64
C GLN A 988 29.40 -21.87 -12.32
N THR A 989 29.84 -21.10 -13.32
CA THR A 989 30.74 -19.95 -13.16
C THR A 989 29.96 -18.66 -12.97
N ASP A 990 28.80 -18.50 -13.64
CA ASP A 990 27.87 -17.39 -13.40
C ASP A 990 27.39 -17.41 -11.95
N SER A 991 27.60 -16.31 -11.22
CA SER A 991 27.36 -16.25 -9.79
C SER A 991 27.07 -14.81 -9.37
N ASP A 992 26.07 -14.64 -8.49
CA ASP A 992 25.78 -13.36 -7.83
C ASP A 992 26.91 -12.91 -6.88
N ILE A 993 27.84 -13.82 -6.55
CA ILE A 993 29.09 -13.52 -5.86
C ILE A 993 30.22 -13.82 -6.86
N PRO A 994 30.71 -12.81 -7.60
CA PRO A 994 31.59 -13.02 -8.76
C PRO A 994 32.99 -13.45 -8.32
N ARG A 995 33.19 -14.76 -8.16
CA ARG A 995 34.47 -15.38 -7.81
C ARG A 995 34.78 -16.49 -8.80
N VAL A 996 35.98 -16.44 -9.38
CA VAL A 996 36.44 -17.47 -10.31
C VAL A 996 36.92 -18.71 -9.54
N ASN A 997 36.16 -19.79 -9.66
CA ASN A 997 36.53 -21.08 -9.08
C ASN A 997 37.62 -21.77 -9.92
N ALA A 998 38.70 -22.23 -9.27
CA ALA A 998 39.80 -22.92 -9.95
C ALA A 998 39.37 -24.18 -10.71
N SER A 999 38.41 -24.94 -10.17
CA SER A 999 37.85 -26.13 -10.83
C SER A 999 37.06 -25.77 -12.09
N ASN A 1000 36.24 -24.72 -12.04
CA ASN A 1000 35.49 -24.26 -13.21
C ASN A 1000 36.43 -23.78 -14.29
N LYS A 1001 37.46 -23.01 -13.92
CA LYS A 1001 38.50 -22.56 -14.86
C LYS A 1001 39.25 -23.73 -15.49
N ALA A 1002 39.64 -24.74 -14.69
CA ALA A 1002 40.34 -25.91 -15.21
C ALA A 1002 39.47 -26.72 -16.18
N GLU A 1003 38.18 -26.88 -15.89
CA GLU A 1003 37.24 -27.57 -16.77
C GLU A 1003 36.96 -26.76 -18.03
N PHE A 1004 36.80 -25.44 -17.93
CA PHE A 1004 36.75 -24.54 -19.08
C PHE A 1004 37.99 -24.67 -19.97
N ASP A 1005 39.19 -24.64 -19.38
CA ASP A 1005 40.46 -24.77 -20.12
C ASP A 1005 40.52 -26.13 -20.86
N ARG A 1006 40.03 -27.21 -20.24
CA ARG A 1006 39.91 -28.54 -20.86
C ARG A 1006 38.89 -28.56 -22.01
N MET A 1007 37.69 -28.05 -21.77
CA MET A 1007 36.62 -28.03 -22.78
C MET A 1007 36.95 -27.11 -23.95
N ASN A 1008 37.65 -26.00 -23.73
CA ASN A 1008 38.06 -25.12 -24.81
C ASN A 1008 39.08 -25.80 -25.75
N GLN A 1009 39.95 -26.69 -25.24
CA GLN A 1009 40.81 -27.51 -26.10
C GLN A 1009 40.01 -28.51 -26.96
N GLU A 1010 38.97 -29.11 -26.38
CA GLU A 1010 38.06 -30.01 -27.09
C GLU A 1010 37.24 -29.26 -28.16
N TRP A 1011 36.77 -28.05 -27.83
CA TRP A 1011 36.07 -27.17 -28.75
C TRP A 1011 36.90 -26.83 -29.98
N GLU A 1012 38.18 -26.48 -29.84
CA GLU A 1012 39.01 -26.14 -31.02
C GLU A 1012 39.08 -27.30 -32.03
N SER A 1013 39.05 -28.55 -31.56
CA SER A 1013 39.00 -29.72 -32.45
C SER A 1013 37.63 -29.85 -33.14
N LEU A 1014 36.54 -29.72 -32.39
CA LEU A 1014 35.17 -29.79 -32.92
C LEU A 1014 34.86 -28.63 -33.88
N LYS A 1015 35.39 -27.45 -33.60
CA LYS A 1015 35.28 -26.25 -34.44
C LYS A 1015 35.95 -26.46 -35.78
N VAL A 1016 37.17 -27.00 -35.82
CA VAL A 1016 37.86 -27.30 -37.09
C VAL A 1016 37.07 -28.33 -37.92
N GLU A 1017 36.49 -29.35 -37.28
CA GLU A 1017 35.63 -30.32 -37.96
C GLU A 1017 34.38 -29.67 -38.57
N GLY A 1018 33.69 -28.83 -37.79
CA GLY A 1018 32.50 -28.11 -38.24
C GLY A 1018 32.78 -27.06 -39.32
N LEU A 1019 33.87 -26.29 -39.19
CA LEU A 1019 34.29 -25.33 -40.22
C LEU A 1019 34.70 -26.02 -41.52
N ASN A 1020 35.32 -27.21 -41.46
CA ASN A 1020 35.58 -27.98 -42.68
C ASN A 1020 34.27 -28.41 -43.37
N LEU A 1021 33.21 -28.72 -42.61
CA LEU A 1021 31.88 -28.98 -43.19
C LEU A 1021 31.30 -27.72 -43.84
N LEU A 1022 31.33 -26.60 -43.12
CA LEU A 1022 30.75 -25.32 -43.54
C LEU A 1022 31.49 -24.66 -44.71
N GLU A 1023 32.81 -24.56 -44.62
CA GLU A 1023 33.65 -23.75 -45.53
C GLU A 1023 34.26 -24.57 -46.68
N THR A 1024 34.26 -25.90 -46.58
CA THR A 1024 34.84 -26.77 -47.63
C THR A 1024 33.83 -27.76 -48.20
N ARG A 1025 33.22 -28.60 -47.36
CA ARG A 1025 32.36 -29.68 -47.87
C ARG A 1025 31.07 -29.17 -48.50
N ILE A 1026 30.37 -28.23 -47.85
CA ILE A 1026 29.16 -27.60 -48.38
C ILE A 1026 29.44 -26.81 -49.67
N PRO A 1027 30.46 -25.92 -49.74
CA PRO A 1027 30.83 -25.21 -50.96
C PRO A 1027 31.19 -26.14 -52.13
N ASN A 1028 31.90 -27.23 -51.87
CA ASN A 1028 32.19 -28.24 -52.90
C ASN A 1028 30.92 -28.90 -53.44
N TYR A 1029 29.95 -29.21 -52.56
CA TYR A 1029 28.65 -29.72 -52.98
C TYR A 1029 27.86 -28.68 -53.79
N ASN A 1030 27.86 -27.42 -53.35
CA ASN A 1030 27.26 -26.31 -54.08
C ASN A 1030 27.86 -26.12 -55.48
N ALA A 1031 29.18 -26.22 -55.62
CA ALA A 1031 29.84 -26.17 -56.92
C ALA A 1031 29.38 -27.32 -57.84
N ALA A 1032 29.18 -28.52 -57.29
CA ALA A 1032 28.66 -29.68 -58.02
C ALA A 1032 27.19 -29.49 -58.44
N LEU A 1033 26.34 -28.95 -57.57
CA LEU A 1033 24.95 -28.60 -57.86
C LEU A 1033 24.84 -27.53 -58.96
N TRP A 1034 25.67 -26.49 -58.90
CA TRP A 1034 25.76 -25.45 -59.93
C TRP A 1034 26.16 -26.01 -61.29
N LYS A 1035 27.18 -26.88 -61.33
CA LYS A 1035 27.62 -27.54 -62.57
C LYS A 1035 26.51 -28.39 -63.20
N ALA A 1036 25.58 -28.90 -62.40
CA ALA A 1036 24.43 -29.67 -62.85
C ALA A 1036 23.17 -28.82 -63.12
N GLY A 1037 23.25 -27.48 -63.05
CA GLY A 1037 22.13 -26.57 -63.32
C GLY A 1037 21.00 -26.64 -62.28
N ILE A 1038 21.32 -27.03 -61.04
CA ILE A 1038 20.35 -27.11 -59.93
C ILE A 1038 20.26 -25.79 -59.15
N GLY A 1039 21.35 -25.02 -59.09
CA GLY A 1039 21.52 -23.87 -58.19
C GLY A 1039 22.27 -24.26 -56.91
N ALA A 1040 22.51 -23.30 -56.02
CA ALA A 1040 23.11 -23.57 -54.70
C ALA A 1040 22.02 -23.73 -53.63
N ILE A 1041 22.32 -24.51 -52.59
CA ILE A 1041 21.62 -24.40 -51.31
C ILE A 1041 22.06 -23.10 -50.64
N PRO A 1042 21.13 -22.34 -50.02
CA PRO A 1042 21.49 -21.16 -49.25
C PRO A 1042 22.45 -21.57 -48.13
N THR A 1043 23.59 -20.92 -48.04
CA THR A 1043 24.35 -20.86 -46.79
C THR A 1043 23.85 -19.61 -46.06
N ALA A 1044 23.46 -19.74 -44.79
CA ALA A 1044 22.99 -18.61 -44.00
C ALA A 1044 24.13 -17.59 -43.81
N GLU A 1045 24.19 -16.60 -44.71
CA GLU A 1045 24.82 -15.29 -44.51
C GLU A 1045 23.75 -14.25 -44.25
#